data_AF-A0A7J6XI01-F1
#
_entry.id   AF-A0A7J6XI01-F1
#
_cell.length_a   1.000
_cell.length_b   1.000
_cell.length_c   1.000
_cell.angle_alpha   90.00
_cell.angle_beta   90.00
_cell.angle_gamma   90.00
#
_symmetry.space_group_name_H-M   'P 1'
#
loop_
_entity.id
_entity.type
_entity.pdbx_description
1 polymer ?
#
loop_
_entity_poly.entity_id
_entity_poly.type
_entity_poly.pdbx_seq_one_letter_code
_entity_poly.pdbx_strand_id
1 'polypeptide(L)'
;MLSSVAAVKAPRTHNRRGVTGSSGRRREGKESEQQRPDMSRHVFTSAVLLLVVVTMCCGTCGAAAAGGNNGKSDLININKLQGVDLFVPRTTLVLPKEGTAAGTPRDSFVTPSLVSAGGVIAAFAEGHTNAQEDDAQSVTHFYSDFVAGYIDSAWNWTTLVDKVNQSTWRAHTVLTAAEAKEKSLVVFRQPTTIAKGNKVFLLSEGSIWSYLRGNFYWDRLDLKLVVGTVTNSTGGEPSKRIQWGAPKSLLSVNTSAVSHESKFESFFPSGGTGVLMEGGTLVFPVIAFDKYNHDYSMIIYSADDGANWMLSNGTSPAKCETPRITEWEGSLLMIVDCENGQRVYESRDMGTTWTEAVGALPGVWTNSQSTAILDLSLHVDALITATIEGRKVMLYTQQGYALEKQRERALYLWVTDNIRLFCVGPVAMRDGMNWLFASSLLYSDGNLHLLQQRENNKGSALSLSRLTEELSKIRSVLSTWAQKDAFFSNLTIPTAGLVAVLSNAFSGGDTWNDEYLCLNATVTNAKKVKYGFQLTEPSSRVSWSVNTRVNNVRHVSLSHNFTLVALVTIEETPSGNTPLLTATLADTNSNHTMGVSYTADKTWVTGLKGKTTTQSGSWEPKKGYQVALMLQGNKASVYIDGKLLRQEEVPLKGVAPLETLEFCIGACGEDAGQKTKVTAKNVFLYNRPLNSTEMTTLKDKAHTLNGPGEALAGWAALEGAAATEHAAVVGLTSAGSGLLPLLLLLGLWGFAAA
;
A
#
# COMPACT_ATOMS: atom_id res chain seq x y z
N MET A 1 -18.37 51.96 37.25
CA MET A 1 -19.01 50.98 38.15
C MET A 1 -18.47 49.61 37.75
N LEU A 2 -17.40 49.18 38.43
CA LEU A 2 -17.35 48.15 39.50
C LEU A 2 -17.49 46.73 38.90
N SER A 3 -16.44 45.91 38.81
CA SER A 3 -15.56 45.32 39.85
C SER A 3 -16.21 44.18 40.63
N SER A 4 -15.62 42.96 40.57
CA SER A 4 -14.97 42.38 41.75
C SER A 4 -14.19 41.09 41.42
N VAL A 5 -12.89 41.15 41.70
CA VAL A 5 -11.90 40.08 41.86
C VAL A 5 -11.72 39.82 43.37
N ALA A 6 -11.43 38.58 43.77
CA ALA A 6 -10.71 38.20 45.02
C ALA A 6 -10.56 36.66 45.06
N ALA A 7 -9.55 35.99 45.62
CA ALA A 7 -8.23 36.29 46.16
C ALA A 7 -7.56 34.91 46.45
N VAL A 8 -6.31 34.65 46.06
CA VAL A 8 -5.08 34.55 46.91
C VAL A 8 -5.02 33.38 47.90
N LYS A 9 -4.00 32.49 47.82
CA LYS A 9 -2.76 32.43 48.65
C LYS A 9 -1.96 31.12 48.48
N ALA A 10 -0.62 31.25 48.43
CA ALA A 10 0.37 30.18 48.66
C ALA A 10 0.53 29.88 50.18
N PRO A 11 1.29 28.84 50.61
CA PRO A 11 2.73 29.05 50.80
C PRO A 11 3.66 27.83 50.57
N ARG A 12 4.95 28.16 50.40
CA ARG A 12 6.14 27.30 50.50
C ARG A 12 6.49 27.00 51.98
N THR A 13 7.12 25.86 52.25
CA THR A 13 8.06 25.68 53.38
C THR A 13 9.26 24.79 53.03
N HIS A 14 10.43 25.23 53.50
CA HIS A 14 11.78 24.66 53.43
C HIS A 14 12.05 23.55 54.47
N ASN A 15 13.08 22.71 54.22
CA ASN A 15 14.23 22.36 55.12
C ASN A 15 14.98 21.14 54.50
N ARG A 16 16.27 21.17 54.12
CA ARG A 16 17.60 21.35 54.79
C ARG A 16 18.35 20.01 55.11
N ARG A 17 19.52 19.89 54.46
CA ARG A 17 20.76 19.07 54.58
C ARG A 17 21.18 18.44 55.94
N GLY A 18 22.01 17.37 55.82
CA GLY A 18 23.17 17.00 56.70
C GLY A 18 23.34 15.47 56.87
N VAL A 19 24.21 14.74 56.16
CA VAL A 19 25.67 14.44 56.31
C VAL A 19 26.11 13.76 57.61
N THR A 20 26.64 12.52 57.52
CA THR A 20 27.93 11.93 58.05
C THR A 20 27.85 10.38 57.99
N GLY A 21 28.73 9.65 57.27
CA GLY A 21 30.00 9.04 57.74
C GLY A 21 29.83 7.49 57.88
N SER A 22 30.77 6.56 57.67
CA SER A 22 32.20 6.58 57.32
C SER A 22 32.65 5.20 56.73
N SER A 23 33.75 5.25 55.95
CA SER A 23 34.94 4.35 55.87
C SER A 23 34.85 2.81 55.89
N GLY A 24 35.47 2.14 54.89
CA GLY A 24 35.83 0.70 54.96
C GLY A 24 36.57 0.10 53.75
N ARG A 25 37.89 0.26 53.74
CA ARG A 25 38.99 -0.29 52.91
C ARG A 25 38.90 -1.76 52.36
N ARG A 26 39.43 -1.93 51.12
CA ARG A 26 40.43 -2.93 50.60
C ARG A 26 40.05 -4.37 50.11
N ARG A 27 40.46 -4.60 48.84
CA ARG A 27 41.27 -5.71 48.22
C ARG A 27 40.69 -7.11 47.89
N GLU A 28 40.83 -7.44 46.60
CA GLU A 28 41.34 -8.67 45.93
C GLU A 28 40.90 -10.08 46.36
N GLY A 29 40.59 -10.93 45.37
CA GLY A 29 40.70 -12.39 45.49
C GLY A 29 39.86 -13.18 44.49
N LYS A 30 40.53 -13.90 43.57
CA LYS A 30 40.00 -14.89 42.62
C LYS A 30 39.93 -16.29 43.26
N GLU A 31 39.21 -17.19 42.56
CA GLU A 31 39.21 -18.66 42.60
C GLU A 31 38.42 -19.39 43.71
N SER A 32 37.35 -20.10 43.30
CA SER A 32 37.29 -21.58 43.23
C SER A 32 35.85 -22.08 43.00
N GLU A 33 35.65 -22.90 41.96
CA GLU A 33 34.54 -23.87 41.89
C GLU A 33 34.79 -24.97 42.97
N GLN A 34 33.79 -25.67 43.51
CA GLN A 34 32.96 -26.66 42.81
C GLN A 34 31.80 -27.18 43.68
N GLN A 35 30.85 -27.85 42.99
CA GLN A 35 29.85 -28.86 43.42
C GLN A 35 28.38 -28.43 43.61
N ARG A 36 27.55 -28.87 42.65
CA ARG A 36 26.21 -29.44 42.87
C ARG A 36 26.37 -30.95 43.14
N PRO A 37 25.54 -31.59 44.00
CA PRO A 37 24.14 -31.96 43.72
C PRO A 37 23.23 -31.63 44.93
N ASP A 38 21.90 -31.72 44.96
CA ASP A 38 20.92 -32.49 44.22
C ASP A 38 19.53 -31.83 44.36
N MET A 39 18.61 -32.16 43.46
CA MET A 39 17.25 -31.61 43.41
C MET A 39 16.34 -32.16 44.51
N SER A 40 15.44 -31.30 45.02
CA SER A 40 14.15 -31.73 45.56
C SER A 40 13.00 -30.93 44.97
N ARG A 41 11.93 -31.67 44.71
CA ARG A 41 10.75 -31.38 43.90
C ARG A 41 9.91 -30.26 44.50
N HIS A 42 9.40 -29.36 43.64
CA HIS A 42 7.99 -28.99 43.70
C HIS A 42 7.41 -28.78 42.29
N VAL A 43 6.29 -29.45 42.10
CA VAL A 43 5.51 -29.60 40.88
C VAL A 43 4.60 -28.38 40.77
N PHE A 44 4.68 -27.64 39.67
CA PHE A 44 3.58 -26.80 39.20
C PHE A 44 3.25 -27.18 37.76
N THR A 45 2.14 -27.87 37.62
CA THR A 45 1.43 -28.15 36.37
C THR A 45 0.91 -26.84 35.78
N SER A 46 1.65 -26.27 34.83
CA SER A 46 1.16 -25.19 33.95
C SER A 46 1.80 -25.29 32.56
N ALA A 47 1.86 -26.51 32.02
CA ALA A 47 2.40 -26.79 30.68
C ALA A 47 1.32 -26.96 29.60
N VAL A 48 0.02 -26.93 29.95
CA VAL A 48 -1.08 -27.15 29.00
C VAL A 48 -1.64 -25.84 28.41
N LEU A 49 -1.40 -24.68 29.04
CA LEU A 49 -1.89 -23.39 28.52
C LEU A 49 -0.94 -22.68 27.53
N LEU A 50 0.31 -23.15 27.39
CA LEU A 50 1.34 -22.48 26.58
C LEU A 50 1.63 -23.17 25.24
N LEU A 51 0.99 -24.32 24.98
CA LEU A 51 1.24 -25.13 23.78
C LEU A 51 0.17 -24.97 22.68
N VAL A 52 -0.90 -24.20 22.92
CA VAL A 52 -1.98 -23.96 21.95
C VAL A 52 -1.90 -22.58 21.27
N VAL A 53 -1.05 -21.67 21.77
CA VAL A 53 -0.94 -20.29 21.24
C VAL A 53 0.21 -20.14 20.22
N VAL A 54 1.04 -21.17 20.00
CA VAL A 54 2.30 -21.04 19.23
C VAL A 54 2.23 -21.60 17.79
N THR A 55 1.07 -22.07 17.32
CA THR A 55 0.96 -22.72 15.99
C THR A 55 -0.08 -22.14 15.05
N MET A 56 -0.55 -20.91 15.28
CA MET A 56 -1.52 -20.28 14.38
C MET A 56 -1.03 -18.95 13.81
N CYS A 57 -1.21 -18.83 12.49
CA CYS A 57 -1.07 -17.64 11.65
C CYS A 57 0.30 -17.45 10.98
N CYS A 58 0.68 -18.40 10.14
CA CYS A 58 1.61 -18.16 9.04
C CYS A 58 0.88 -17.45 7.89
N GLY A 59 1.39 -16.30 7.41
CA GLY A 59 0.92 -15.72 6.15
C GLY A 59 1.21 -14.24 5.93
N THR A 60 2.45 -13.79 6.02
CA THR A 60 2.87 -12.56 5.33
C THR A 60 2.96 -12.85 3.83
N CYS A 61 2.09 -12.23 3.03
CA CYS A 61 2.10 -12.26 1.55
C CYS A 61 2.07 -13.66 0.91
N GLY A 62 1.10 -14.50 1.29
CA GLY A 62 0.84 -15.79 0.62
C GLY A 62 -0.30 -15.72 -0.39
N ALA A 63 -0.10 -15.07 -1.55
CA ALA A 63 -0.99 -15.18 -2.70
C ALA A 63 -0.18 -15.62 -3.93
N ALA A 64 0.22 -16.90 -3.89
CA ALA A 64 0.58 -17.82 -4.98
C ALA A 64 1.67 -18.78 -4.48
N ALA A 65 1.27 -19.94 -3.95
CA ALA A 65 2.17 -21.08 -3.83
C ALA A 65 1.61 -22.23 -4.67
N ALA A 66 2.04 -22.27 -5.94
CA ALA A 66 2.25 -23.55 -6.58
C ALA A 66 3.52 -24.14 -5.96
N GLY A 67 3.34 -25.18 -5.14
CA GLY A 67 4.44 -25.95 -4.55
C GLY A 67 5.04 -25.29 -3.30
N GLY A 68 4.93 -25.97 -2.16
CA GLY A 68 5.47 -25.52 -0.89
C GLY A 68 6.97 -25.20 -0.98
N ASN A 69 7.31 -23.96 -0.67
CA ASN A 69 8.62 -23.59 -0.18
C ASN A 69 8.46 -22.39 0.75
N ASN A 70 9.05 -22.53 1.93
CA ASN A 70 9.14 -21.52 2.99
C ASN A 70 9.52 -20.15 2.39
N GLY A 71 9.04 -19.04 2.98
CA GLY A 71 9.17 -17.62 2.51
C GLY A 71 10.55 -17.07 2.13
N LYS A 72 11.57 -17.94 2.04
CA LYS A 72 12.82 -17.75 1.32
C LYS A 72 12.63 -17.59 -0.20
N SER A 73 11.61 -18.20 -0.82
CA SER A 73 11.44 -18.16 -2.30
C SER A 73 11.15 -16.76 -2.84
N ASP A 74 10.31 -15.99 -2.14
CA ASP A 74 9.91 -14.65 -2.60
C ASP A 74 11.06 -13.64 -2.47
N LEU A 75 11.88 -13.78 -1.44
CA LEU A 75 13.11 -12.99 -1.26
C LEU A 75 14.18 -13.34 -2.32
N ILE A 76 14.24 -14.61 -2.75
CA ILE A 76 15.15 -15.05 -3.82
C ILE A 76 14.78 -14.40 -5.16
N ASN A 77 13.51 -14.03 -5.39
CA ASN A 77 13.09 -13.38 -6.64
C ASN A 77 13.50 -11.89 -6.72
N ILE A 78 13.69 -11.18 -5.60
CA ILE A 78 14.16 -9.78 -5.64
C ILE A 78 15.55 -9.68 -6.28
N ASN A 79 16.42 -10.68 -6.06
CA ASN A 79 17.73 -10.74 -6.70
C ASN A 79 17.67 -10.99 -8.23
N LYS A 80 16.48 -11.31 -8.77
CA LYS A 80 16.24 -11.44 -10.22
C LYS A 80 15.66 -10.17 -10.84
N LEU A 81 15.36 -9.13 -10.04
CA LEU A 81 14.88 -7.87 -10.59
C LEU A 81 15.90 -7.33 -11.58
N GLN A 82 15.41 -7.08 -12.78
CA GLN A 82 16.14 -6.46 -13.86
C GLN A 82 16.33 -4.98 -13.50
N GLY A 83 17.43 -4.67 -12.80
CA GLY A 83 17.80 -3.33 -12.36
C GLY A 83 19.12 -2.84 -12.97
N VAL A 84 19.25 -1.52 -13.15
CA VAL A 84 20.49 -0.86 -13.57
C VAL A 84 20.66 0.47 -12.84
N ASP A 85 21.88 0.78 -12.43
CA ASP A 85 22.17 2.03 -11.73
C ASP A 85 22.31 3.18 -12.74
N LEU A 86 21.32 4.07 -12.79
CA LEU A 86 21.34 5.22 -13.69
C LEU A 86 22.25 6.33 -13.16
N PHE A 87 22.23 6.52 -11.84
CA PHE A 87 22.96 7.58 -11.15
C PHE A 87 23.81 6.97 -10.05
N VAL A 88 25.13 6.96 -10.25
CA VAL A 88 26.09 6.37 -9.33
C VAL A 88 26.99 7.48 -8.79
N PRO A 89 27.03 7.68 -7.45
CA PRO A 89 27.93 8.63 -6.79
C PRO A 89 29.36 8.52 -7.30
N ARG A 90 29.97 9.68 -7.56
CA ARG A 90 31.37 9.83 -7.99
C ARG A 90 31.74 9.13 -9.29
N THR A 91 30.75 8.58 -10.01
CA THR A 91 30.95 7.78 -11.21
C THR A 91 30.17 8.34 -12.39
N THR A 92 28.87 8.61 -12.22
CA THR A 92 28.06 9.23 -13.26
C THR A 92 28.46 10.69 -13.44
N LEU A 93 28.95 11.03 -14.63
CA LEU A 93 29.30 12.41 -14.99
C LEU A 93 28.05 13.18 -15.41
N VAL A 94 27.89 14.38 -14.85
CA VAL A 94 26.84 15.33 -15.18
C VAL A 94 27.38 16.36 -16.16
N LEU A 95 26.77 16.43 -17.34
CA LEU A 95 27.07 17.43 -18.36
C LEU A 95 26.19 18.68 -18.16
N PRO A 96 26.73 19.88 -18.40
CA PRO A 96 25.94 21.10 -18.32
C PRO A 96 24.85 21.13 -19.40
N LYS A 97 23.80 21.91 -19.15
CA LYS A 97 22.70 22.13 -20.10
C LYS A 97 23.17 22.74 -21.43
N GLU A 98 24.14 23.65 -21.34
CA GLU A 98 24.70 24.41 -22.46
C GLU A 98 26.22 24.43 -22.41
N GLY A 99 26.86 24.47 -23.58
CA GLY A 99 28.32 24.52 -23.71
C GLY A 99 29.01 23.16 -23.86
N THR A 100 30.35 23.19 -23.95
CA THR A 100 31.21 22.01 -24.17
C THR A 100 32.05 21.66 -22.94
N ALA A 101 31.68 22.15 -21.76
CA ALA A 101 32.46 21.91 -20.56
C ALA A 101 32.49 20.41 -20.19
N ALA A 102 33.59 19.97 -19.60
CA ALA A 102 33.75 18.59 -19.18
C ALA A 102 32.70 18.23 -18.11
N GLY A 103 32.16 17.00 -18.20
CA GLY A 103 31.20 16.52 -17.21
C GLY A 103 31.84 16.36 -15.83
N THR A 104 31.12 16.76 -14.80
CA THR A 104 31.58 16.69 -13.40
C THR A 104 30.79 15.62 -12.63
N PRO A 105 31.41 14.87 -11.71
CA PRO A 105 30.69 13.92 -10.87
C PRO A 105 29.85 14.63 -9.81
N ARG A 106 28.94 13.89 -9.17
CA ARG A 106 28.21 14.31 -7.94
C ARG A 106 28.52 13.35 -6.81
N ASP A 107 28.49 13.83 -5.57
CA ASP A 107 28.74 13.04 -4.36
C ASP A 107 27.54 12.17 -3.98
N SER A 108 26.32 12.58 -4.36
CA SER A 108 25.10 11.83 -4.06
C SER A 108 23.99 12.18 -5.05
N PHE A 109 23.08 11.24 -5.28
CA PHE A 109 21.85 11.42 -6.06
C PHE A 109 20.63 10.97 -5.23
N VAL A 110 19.69 11.88 -4.99
CA VAL A 110 18.51 11.63 -4.13
C VAL A 110 17.21 12.07 -4.79
N THR A 111 16.09 11.78 -4.12
CA THR A 111 14.72 12.25 -4.45
C THR A 111 14.31 11.94 -5.90
N PRO A 112 14.16 10.65 -6.26
CA PRO A 112 13.83 10.24 -7.61
C PRO A 112 12.47 10.79 -8.09
N SER A 113 12.43 11.19 -9.35
CA SER A 113 11.18 11.48 -10.08
C SER A 113 11.28 10.92 -11.50
N LEU A 114 10.20 10.30 -11.98
CA LEU A 114 10.21 9.57 -13.25
C LEU A 114 8.98 9.95 -14.08
N VAL A 115 9.20 10.32 -15.35
CA VAL A 115 8.13 10.77 -16.24
C VAL A 115 8.37 10.30 -17.67
N SER A 116 7.29 10.06 -18.43
CA SER A 116 7.34 9.75 -19.87
C SER A 116 6.62 10.82 -20.68
N ALA A 117 7.30 11.38 -21.68
CA ALA A 117 6.72 12.34 -22.63
C ALA A 117 7.32 12.13 -24.02
N GLY A 118 6.51 12.23 -25.07
CA GLY A 118 6.99 12.23 -26.46
C GLY A 118 7.96 11.09 -26.84
N GLY A 119 7.80 9.89 -26.27
CA GLY A 119 8.69 8.74 -26.52
C GLY A 119 10.01 8.76 -25.74
N VAL A 120 10.14 9.63 -24.74
CA VAL A 120 11.32 9.74 -23.87
C VAL A 120 10.88 9.55 -22.42
N ILE A 121 11.53 8.62 -21.72
CA ILE A 121 11.47 8.51 -20.26
C ILE A 121 12.60 9.35 -19.69
N ALA A 122 12.27 10.30 -18.82
CA ALA A 122 13.24 11.12 -18.12
C ALA A 122 13.24 10.76 -16.62
N ALA A 123 14.41 10.33 -16.14
CA ALA A 123 14.66 10.07 -14.73
C ALA A 123 15.36 11.28 -14.12
N PHE A 124 14.79 11.89 -13.08
CA PHE A 124 15.31 13.06 -12.40
C PHE A 124 15.86 12.73 -11.03
N ALA A 125 16.84 13.52 -10.62
CA ALA A 125 17.45 13.46 -9.30
C ALA A 125 17.92 14.84 -8.84
N GLU A 126 18.02 15.01 -7.52
CA GLU A 126 18.92 15.97 -6.93
C GLU A 126 20.36 15.44 -7.01
N GLY A 127 21.24 16.13 -7.73
CA GLY A 127 22.67 15.82 -7.78
C GLY A 127 23.44 16.68 -6.78
N HIS A 128 23.82 16.11 -5.64
CA HIS A 128 24.52 16.82 -4.56
C HIS A 128 26.03 16.87 -4.80
N THR A 129 26.63 18.01 -4.50
CA THR A 129 28.08 18.16 -4.38
C THR A 129 28.41 18.77 -3.03
N ASN A 130 29.35 18.16 -2.33
CA ASN A 130 29.79 18.63 -1.02
C ASN A 130 30.62 19.92 -1.16
N ALA A 131 30.43 20.88 -0.25
CA ALA A 131 31.35 21.99 -0.10
C ALA A 131 32.69 21.49 0.49
N GLN A 132 33.81 22.11 0.10
CA GLN A 132 35.17 21.66 0.40
C GLN A 132 35.45 21.54 1.91
N GLU A 133 36.21 20.50 2.30
CA GLU A 133 36.67 20.26 3.68
C GLU A 133 37.67 21.33 4.11
N ASP A 134 37.40 22.03 5.21
CA ASP A 134 38.41 22.72 6.01
C ASP A 134 38.65 21.89 7.27
N ASP A 135 39.93 21.62 7.56
CA ASP A 135 40.49 20.49 8.33
C ASP A 135 40.17 20.48 9.85
N ALA A 136 39.00 20.97 10.27
CA ALA A 136 38.64 21.04 11.69
C ALA A 136 37.16 20.89 12.06
N GLN A 137 36.19 20.87 11.13
CA GLN A 137 34.77 20.67 11.49
C GLN A 137 34.01 19.89 10.41
N SER A 138 33.17 18.96 10.88
CA SER A 138 32.24 18.15 10.10
C SER A 138 31.57 18.94 8.96
N VAL A 139 31.57 18.37 7.75
CA VAL A 139 30.91 18.91 6.54
C VAL A 139 29.48 19.36 6.88
N THR A 140 29.18 20.64 6.69
CA THR A 140 27.84 21.22 7.01
C THR A 140 27.08 21.75 5.80
N HIS A 141 27.66 21.78 4.59
CA HIS A 141 27.00 22.42 3.44
C HIS A 141 27.20 21.63 2.13
N PHE A 142 26.12 21.42 1.38
CA PHE A 142 26.10 20.87 0.03
C PHE A 142 25.32 21.80 -0.88
N TYR A 143 25.65 21.84 -2.17
CA TYR A 143 24.77 22.41 -3.20
C TYR A 143 24.20 21.28 -4.07
N SER A 144 23.04 21.51 -4.66
CA SER A 144 22.37 20.51 -5.49
C SER A 144 21.96 21.11 -6.83
N ASP A 145 22.35 20.42 -7.90
CA ASP A 145 21.78 20.62 -9.23
C ASP A 145 20.57 19.71 -9.40
N PHE A 146 19.63 20.11 -10.26
CA PHE A 146 18.68 19.16 -10.81
C PHE A 146 19.25 18.53 -12.06
N VAL A 147 19.29 17.21 -12.07
CA VAL A 147 19.86 16.43 -13.16
C VAL A 147 18.84 15.46 -13.72
N ALA A 148 19.00 15.14 -15.00
CA ALA A 148 18.16 14.17 -15.69
C ALA A 148 18.99 13.18 -16.51
N GLY A 149 18.57 11.92 -16.48
CA GLY A 149 18.98 10.86 -17.40
C GLY A 149 17.85 10.60 -18.38
N TYR A 150 18.16 10.55 -19.67
CA TYR A 150 17.16 10.40 -20.73
C TYR A 150 17.23 9.01 -21.36
N ILE A 151 16.09 8.33 -21.35
CA ILE A 151 15.91 6.97 -21.84
C ILE A 151 14.93 7.04 -23.00
N ASP A 152 15.28 6.38 -24.10
CA ASP A 152 14.36 6.19 -25.22
C ASP A 152 13.30 5.15 -24.82
N SER A 153 12.02 5.50 -24.90
CA SER A 153 10.97 4.58 -24.43
C SER A 153 10.82 3.35 -25.32
N ALA A 154 11.33 3.42 -26.56
CA ALA A 154 11.39 2.28 -27.47
C ALA A 154 12.51 1.27 -27.12
N TRP A 155 13.43 1.60 -26.21
CA TRP A 155 14.49 0.67 -25.82
C TRP A 155 13.90 -0.54 -25.08
N ASN A 156 14.26 -1.73 -25.58
CA ASN A 156 14.10 -2.95 -24.80
C ASN A 156 15.09 -2.93 -23.62
N TRP A 157 14.88 -3.84 -22.65
CA TRP A 157 15.64 -3.80 -21.40
C TRP A 157 17.15 -3.98 -21.63
N THR A 158 17.53 -4.93 -22.49
CA THR A 158 18.94 -5.19 -22.84
C THR A 158 19.61 -3.96 -23.45
N THR A 159 18.93 -3.28 -24.37
CA THR A 159 19.46 -2.05 -25.01
C THR A 159 19.66 -0.95 -23.97
N LEU A 160 18.70 -0.77 -23.05
CA LEU A 160 18.82 0.20 -21.97
C LEU A 160 20.04 -0.11 -21.10
N VAL A 161 20.18 -1.35 -20.63
CA VAL A 161 21.31 -1.78 -19.80
C VAL A 161 22.63 -1.60 -20.53
N ASP A 162 22.72 -1.98 -21.80
CA ASP A 162 23.92 -1.81 -22.62
C ASP A 162 24.29 -0.34 -22.77
N LYS A 163 23.31 0.55 -22.93
CA LYS A 163 23.53 2.00 -23.05
C LYS A 163 23.98 2.62 -21.73
N VAL A 164 23.45 2.17 -20.60
CA VAL A 164 23.85 2.67 -19.27
C VAL A 164 25.23 2.15 -18.87
N ASN A 165 25.55 0.89 -19.18
CA ASN A 165 26.85 0.28 -18.87
C ASN A 165 27.99 0.76 -19.79
N GLN A 166 27.66 1.38 -20.92
CA GLN A 166 28.66 2.05 -21.75
C GLN A 166 29.25 3.25 -21.00
N SER A 167 30.55 3.48 -21.15
CA SER A 167 31.26 4.64 -20.58
C SER A 167 30.77 6.00 -21.11
N THR A 168 29.78 6.01 -22.01
CA THR A 168 29.13 7.16 -22.62
C THR A 168 27.84 7.61 -21.91
N TRP A 169 27.31 6.84 -20.94
CA TRP A 169 26.13 7.27 -20.18
C TRP A 169 26.41 8.54 -19.37
N ARG A 170 25.55 9.55 -19.51
CA ARG A 170 25.71 10.85 -18.86
C ARG A 170 24.37 11.31 -18.32
N ALA A 171 24.42 11.97 -17.17
CA ALA A 171 23.32 12.79 -16.69
C ALA A 171 23.49 14.22 -17.22
N HIS A 172 22.40 14.98 -17.27
CA HIS A 172 22.39 16.34 -17.80
C HIS A 172 21.77 17.30 -16.80
N THR A 173 22.43 18.43 -16.57
CA THR A 173 21.88 19.49 -15.73
C THR A 173 20.63 20.09 -16.39
N VAL A 174 19.55 20.21 -15.62
CA VAL A 174 18.30 20.89 -16.00
C VAL A 174 18.25 22.27 -15.37
N LEU A 175 18.58 22.35 -14.08
CA LEU A 175 18.78 23.59 -13.32
C LEU A 175 20.11 23.51 -12.57
N THR A 176 20.92 24.57 -12.65
CA THR A 176 22.24 24.61 -12.01
C THR A 176 22.29 25.58 -10.83
N ALA A 177 22.95 25.15 -9.77
CA ALA A 177 23.26 25.97 -8.61
C ALA A 177 24.49 26.88 -8.82
N ALA A 178 25.27 26.67 -9.90
CA ALA A 178 26.56 27.31 -10.13
C ALA A 178 26.50 28.82 -10.45
N GLU A 179 25.30 29.43 -10.52
CA GLU A 179 25.13 30.89 -10.65
C GLU A 179 25.30 31.63 -9.31
N ALA A 180 25.59 30.92 -8.22
CA ALA A 180 25.75 31.52 -6.91
C ALA A 180 27.07 32.32 -6.82
N LYS A 181 26.96 33.61 -6.44
CA LYS A 181 28.10 34.48 -6.14
C LYS A 181 28.89 33.92 -4.95
N GLU A 182 30.14 34.35 -4.78
CA GLU A 182 31.14 33.94 -3.78
C GLU A 182 30.65 33.82 -2.30
N LYS A 183 29.44 34.30 -1.97
CA LYS A 183 28.81 34.24 -0.63
C LYS A 183 27.34 33.78 -0.65
N SER A 184 26.89 33.13 -1.71
CA SER A 184 25.54 32.57 -1.83
C SER A 184 25.61 31.12 -2.30
N LEU A 185 24.65 30.28 -1.91
CA LEU A 185 24.54 28.89 -2.31
C LEU A 185 23.10 28.60 -2.75
N VAL A 186 22.92 27.98 -3.90
CA VAL A 186 21.59 27.60 -4.41
C VAL A 186 21.41 26.09 -4.20
N VAL A 187 20.27 25.70 -3.63
CA VAL A 187 19.90 24.28 -3.46
C VAL A 187 18.60 24.06 -4.21
N PHE A 188 18.61 23.12 -5.17
CA PHE A 188 17.40 22.62 -5.78
C PHE A 188 16.92 21.35 -5.06
N ARG A 189 15.65 21.30 -4.68
CA ARG A 189 15.07 20.15 -3.95
C ARG A 189 13.74 19.68 -4.51
N GLN A 190 13.47 18.40 -4.29
CA GLN A 190 12.20 17.72 -4.51
C GLN A 190 11.69 17.89 -5.95
N PRO A 191 12.37 17.30 -6.95
CA PRO A 191 11.89 17.36 -8.32
C PRO A 191 10.51 16.69 -8.40
N THR A 192 9.50 17.47 -8.81
CA THR A 192 8.16 16.94 -9.06
C THR A 192 7.80 17.13 -10.52
N THR A 193 7.39 16.05 -11.20
CA THR A 193 7.19 16.07 -12.66
C THR A 193 5.77 15.69 -13.09
N ILE A 194 5.33 16.29 -14.19
CA ILE A 194 4.11 15.92 -14.93
C ILE A 194 4.45 15.92 -16.42
N ALA A 195 3.87 15.01 -17.20
CA ALA A 195 3.93 15.05 -18.65
C ALA A 195 2.57 15.30 -19.29
N LYS A 196 2.56 16.03 -20.40
CA LYS A 196 1.40 16.18 -21.29
C LYS A 196 1.88 16.21 -22.74
N GLY A 197 1.53 15.19 -23.51
CA GLY A 197 2.00 15.02 -24.89
C GLY A 197 3.53 14.91 -24.95
N ASN A 198 4.18 15.84 -25.64
CA ASN A 198 5.64 15.92 -25.75
C ASN A 198 6.27 16.92 -24.75
N LYS A 199 5.50 17.48 -23.81
CA LYS A 199 5.99 18.41 -22.81
C LYS A 199 6.19 17.74 -21.47
N VAL A 200 7.24 18.14 -20.77
CA VAL A 200 7.54 17.80 -19.38
C VAL A 200 7.48 19.09 -18.55
N PHE A 201 6.68 19.09 -17.50
CA PHE A 201 6.61 20.15 -16.50
C PHE A 201 7.39 19.68 -15.28
N LEU A 202 8.37 20.46 -14.86
CA LEU A 202 9.21 20.20 -13.69
C LEU A 202 9.02 21.33 -12.68
N LEU A 203 8.41 21.00 -11.55
CA LEU A 203 8.31 21.88 -10.40
C LEU A 203 9.53 21.66 -9.50
N SER A 204 10.12 22.75 -9.04
CA SER A 204 11.36 22.76 -8.28
C SER A 204 11.33 23.84 -7.20
N GLU A 205 11.87 23.52 -6.03
CA GLU A 205 12.28 24.53 -5.08
C GLU A 205 13.69 24.99 -5.41
N GLY A 206 13.92 26.30 -5.57
CA GLY A 206 15.26 26.88 -5.45
C GLY A 206 15.37 27.67 -4.15
N SER A 207 16.17 27.19 -3.19
CA SER A 207 16.53 27.98 -2.00
C SER A 207 17.88 28.65 -2.20
N ILE A 208 17.95 29.94 -1.85
CA ILE A 208 19.21 30.70 -1.80
C ILE A 208 19.63 30.80 -0.34
N TRP A 209 20.85 30.38 -0.05
CA TRP A 209 21.51 30.47 1.24
C TRP A 209 22.62 31.51 1.16
N SER A 210 22.62 32.49 2.06
CA SER A 210 23.58 33.58 2.09
C SER A 210 24.57 33.39 3.24
N TYR A 211 25.87 33.50 2.96
CA TYR A 211 26.93 33.36 3.96
C TYR A 211 27.23 34.68 4.67
N LEU A 212 26.94 34.73 5.97
CA LEU A 212 27.20 35.91 6.81
C LEU A 212 27.85 35.47 8.13
N ARG A 213 28.94 36.14 8.54
CA ARG A 213 29.61 35.94 9.85
C ARG A 213 29.83 34.48 10.26
N GLY A 214 30.34 33.64 9.35
CA GLY A 214 30.69 32.25 9.68
C GLY A 214 29.56 31.23 9.52
N ASN A 215 28.31 31.68 9.27
CA ASN A 215 27.15 30.80 9.11
C ASN A 215 26.40 31.10 7.81
N PHE A 216 25.80 30.07 7.22
CA PHE A 216 24.83 30.26 6.14
C PHE A 216 23.44 30.52 6.73
N TYR A 217 22.76 31.52 6.19
CA TYR A 217 21.38 31.85 6.52
C TYR A 217 20.50 31.62 5.30
N TRP A 218 19.31 31.11 5.55
CA TRP A 218 18.29 30.99 4.53
C TRP A 218 17.78 32.39 4.14
N ASP A 219 17.83 32.72 2.84
CA ASP A 219 17.56 34.08 2.34
C ASP A 219 16.19 34.15 1.65
N ARG A 220 16.00 33.32 0.61
CA ARG A 220 14.77 33.34 -0.20
C ARG A 220 14.46 31.97 -0.78
N LEU A 221 13.19 31.60 -0.74
CA LEU A 221 12.62 30.53 -1.54
C LEU A 221 12.03 31.06 -2.83
N ASP A 222 12.26 30.31 -3.91
CA ASP A 222 11.61 30.53 -5.18
C ASP A 222 11.08 29.19 -5.71
N LEU A 223 9.75 29.05 -5.76
CA LEU A 223 9.10 27.93 -6.42
C LEU A 223 9.20 28.16 -7.92
N LYS A 224 9.98 27.33 -8.62
CA LYS A 224 10.26 27.47 -10.05
C LYS A 224 9.59 26.37 -10.84
N LEU A 225 9.01 26.75 -11.97
CA LEU A 225 8.55 25.84 -13.01
C LEU A 225 9.49 25.90 -14.20
N VAL A 226 9.92 24.74 -14.69
CA VAL A 226 10.64 24.61 -15.95
C VAL A 226 9.84 23.70 -16.86
N VAL A 227 9.67 24.11 -18.12
CA VAL A 227 8.98 23.31 -19.13
C VAL A 227 10.00 22.82 -20.15
N GLY A 228 10.08 21.51 -20.32
CA GLY A 228 10.85 20.82 -21.34
C GLY A 228 9.95 20.41 -22.49
N THR A 229 10.42 20.55 -23.73
CA THR A 229 9.76 20.02 -24.92
C THR A 229 10.65 18.95 -25.53
N VAL A 230 10.09 17.76 -25.77
CA VAL A 230 10.80 16.69 -26.46
C VAL A 230 10.93 17.07 -27.93
N THR A 231 12.17 17.23 -28.38
CA THR A 231 12.53 17.69 -29.73
C THR A 231 13.00 16.54 -30.62
N ASN A 232 13.49 15.45 -30.04
CA ASN A 232 13.81 14.23 -30.76
C ASN A 232 13.59 13.00 -29.86
N SER A 233 12.67 12.12 -30.26
CA SER A 233 12.35 10.89 -29.54
C SER A 233 13.38 9.79 -29.79
N THR A 234 14.00 9.74 -30.97
CA THR A 234 14.89 8.64 -31.39
C THR A 234 16.15 9.15 -32.12
N GLY A 235 17.33 8.75 -31.64
CA GLY A 235 18.63 9.14 -32.23
C GLY A 235 19.09 10.56 -31.83
N GLY A 236 20.37 10.88 -32.11
CA GLY A 236 21.01 12.14 -31.69
C GLY A 236 21.64 12.09 -30.29
N GLU A 237 22.21 13.21 -29.84
CA GLU A 237 22.82 13.32 -28.51
C GLU A 237 21.73 13.30 -27.41
N PRO A 238 21.87 12.46 -26.36
CA PRO A 238 20.90 12.40 -25.25
C PRO A 238 20.59 13.76 -24.61
N SER A 239 21.59 14.66 -24.52
CA SER A 239 21.45 16.04 -24.01
C SER A 239 20.41 16.87 -24.76
N LYS A 240 20.12 16.53 -26.03
CA LYS A 240 19.21 17.26 -26.91
C LYS A 240 17.84 16.60 -27.05
N ARG A 241 17.57 15.54 -26.28
CA ARG A 241 16.26 14.86 -26.31
C ARG A 241 15.14 15.77 -25.80
N ILE A 242 15.41 16.53 -24.75
CA ILE A 242 14.48 17.50 -24.17
C ILE A 242 15.11 18.88 -24.19
N GLN A 243 14.46 19.81 -24.89
CA GLN A 243 14.83 21.21 -24.87
C GLN A 243 14.10 21.91 -23.71
N TRP A 244 14.86 22.34 -22.71
CA TRP A 244 14.33 23.03 -21.53
C TRP A 244 14.25 24.53 -21.74
N GLY A 245 13.05 25.10 -21.52
CA GLY A 245 12.84 26.54 -21.48
C GLY A 245 13.53 27.23 -20.31
N ALA A 246 13.33 28.55 -20.20
CA ALA A 246 13.77 29.33 -19.06
C ALA A 246 12.92 28.99 -17.81
N PRO A 247 13.51 28.93 -16.61
CA PRO A 247 12.74 28.77 -15.38
C PRO A 247 11.82 29.97 -15.16
N LYS A 248 10.55 29.69 -14.86
CA LYS A 248 9.53 30.69 -14.49
C LYS A 248 9.31 30.61 -12.98
N SER A 249 9.48 31.72 -12.29
CA SER A 249 9.09 31.82 -10.88
C SER A 249 7.56 31.79 -10.76
N LEU A 250 7.06 30.96 -9.84
CA LEU A 250 5.66 30.84 -9.45
C LEU A 250 5.36 31.63 -8.17
N LEU A 251 6.28 32.47 -7.68
CA LEU A 251 6.07 33.34 -6.50
C LEU A 251 4.92 34.36 -6.66
N SER A 252 4.33 34.45 -7.86
CA SER A 252 3.17 35.29 -8.20
C SER A 252 1.94 34.48 -8.59
N VAL A 253 1.87 33.19 -8.20
CA VAL A 253 0.64 32.40 -8.37
C VAL A 253 -0.51 33.22 -7.83
N ASN A 254 -1.44 33.56 -8.74
CA ASN A 254 -2.59 34.40 -8.49
C ASN A 254 -3.41 33.71 -7.40
N THR A 255 -3.15 34.05 -6.14
CA THR A 255 -4.01 33.72 -5.00
C THR A 255 -5.29 34.51 -5.20
N SER A 256 -6.17 33.98 -6.04
CA SER A 256 -7.49 34.55 -6.33
C SER A 256 -8.40 34.62 -5.09
N ALA A 257 -7.91 34.26 -3.91
CA ALA A 257 -8.57 34.47 -2.65
C ALA A 257 -7.74 35.43 -1.76
N VAL A 258 -8.37 36.56 -1.45
CA VAL A 258 -8.04 37.56 -0.42
C VAL A 258 -7.77 36.95 0.97
N SER A 259 -7.88 35.62 1.15
CA SER A 259 -7.72 34.89 2.41
C SER A 259 -6.35 34.23 2.66
N HIS A 260 -5.49 34.05 1.64
CA HIS A 260 -4.24 33.28 1.81
C HIS A 260 -2.95 34.11 1.87
N GLU A 261 -2.94 35.35 1.38
CA GLU A 261 -1.76 36.23 1.43
C GLU A 261 -1.24 36.49 2.85
N SER A 262 -2.05 36.22 3.89
CA SER A 262 -1.64 36.36 5.30
C SER A 262 -1.38 35.03 6.03
N LYS A 263 -1.61 33.86 5.40
CA LYS A 263 -1.58 32.57 6.10
C LYS A 263 -0.26 31.80 5.93
N PHE A 264 0.32 31.79 4.73
CA PHE A 264 1.50 30.98 4.40
C PHE A 264 2.69 31.84 3.97
N GLU A 265 3.88 31.50 4.42
CA GLU A 265 5.13 32.20 4.12
C GLU A 265 5.92 31.55 2.99
N SER A 266 5.74 30.25 2.76
CA SER A 266 6.49 29.50 1.76
C SER A 266 5.77 28.25 1.25
N PHE A 267 6.19 27.82 0.06
CA PHE A 267 5.64 26.66 -0.66
C PHE A 267 6.77 25.80 -1.24
N PHE A 268 6.62 24.49 -1.14
CA PHE A 268 7.60 23.49 -1.54
C PHE A 268 6.93 22.42 -2.42
N PRO A 269 7.57 21.96 -3.50
CA PRO A 269 7.11 20.78 -4.23
C PRO A 269 7.26 19.54 -3.33
N SER A 270 6.33 18.57 -3.41
CA SER A 270 6.44 17.38 -2.56
C SER A 270 7.51 16.36 -2.99
N GLY A 271 8.10 16.52 -4.17
CA GLY A 271 8.90 15.48 -4.84
C GLY A 271 8.03 14.45 -5.58
N GLY A 272 8.66 13.53 -6.32
CA GLY A 272 7.96 12.47 -7.03
C GLY A 272 7.22 12.94 -8.28
N THR A 273 5.95 12.57 -8.43
CA THR A 273 5.15 12.86 -9.64
C THR A 273 3.86 13.61 -9.27
N GLY A 274 3.45 14.52 -10.15
CA GLY A 274 2.12 15.10 -10.14
C GLY A 274 1.16 14.29 -11.03
N VAL A 275 -0.03 14.84 -11.26
CA VAL A 275 -1.10 14.17 -11.99
C VAL A 275 -1.51 15.02 -13.20
N LEU A 276 -1.59 14.37 -14.37
CA LEU A 276 -2.37 14.87 -15.49
C LEU A 276 -3.76 14.28 -15.38
N MET A 277 -4.74 15.12 -15.04
CA MET A 277 -6.13 14.68 -14.93
C MET A 277 -6.74 14.39 -16.30
N GLU A 278 -7.79 13.57 -16.34
CA GLU A 278 -8.52 13.19 -17.55
C GLU A 278 -9.06 14.42 -18.32
N GLY A 279 -9.45 15.48 -17.61
CA GLY A 279 -9.85 16.77 -18.18
C GLY A 279 -8.71 17.62 -18.75
N GLY A 280 -7.46 17.14 -18.68
CA GLY A 280 -6.27 17.84 -19.19
C GLY A 280 -5.60 18.80 -18.21
N THR A 281 -6.15 18.95 -17.00
CA THR A 281 -5.57 19.78 -15.92
C THR A 281 -4.29 19.16 -15.38
N LEU A 282 -3.26 19.99 -15.20
CA LEU A 282 -1.99 19.62 -14.56
C LEU A 282 -2.10 19.90 -13.07
N VAL A 283 -1.77 18.95 -12.21
CA VAL A 283 -1.86 19.11 -10.75
C VAL A 283 -0.56 18.64 -10.08
N PHE A 284 0.09 19.53 -9.34
CA PHE A 284 1.26 19.21 -8.52
C PHE A 284 0.89 19.20 -7.03
N PRO A 285 1.37 18.19 -6.27
CA PRO A 285 1.33 18.23 -4.81
C PRO A 285 2.39 19.21 -4.27
N VAL A 286 1.99 20.05 -3.31
CA VAL A 286 2.88 21.03 -2.66
C VAL A 286 2.66 21.06 -1.15
N ILE A 287 3.70 21.44 -0.42
CA ILE A 287 3.68 21.66 1.03
C ILE A 287 3.77 23.16 1.25
N ALA A 288 2.86 23.73 2.06
CA ALA A 288 2.84 25.12 2.46
C ALA A 288 3.23 25.25 3.94
N PHE A 289 4.00 26.28 4.28
CA PHE A 289 4.38 26.57 5.68
C PHE A 289 3.77 27.87 6.16
N ASP A 290 3.22 27.87 7.37
CA ASP A 290 2.78 29.09 8.05
C ASP A 290 3.95 29.79 8.78
N LYS A 291 3.68 30.98 9.32
CA LYS A 291 4.64 31.77 10.11
C LYS A 291 5.15 31.12 11.41
N TYR A 292 4.51 30.03 11.83
CA TYR A 292 4.89 29.23 12.98
C TYR A 292 5.64 27.96 12.56
N ASN A 293 5.96 27.83 11.26
CA ASN A 293 6.61 26.68 10.66
C ASN A 293 5.79 25.39 10.79
N HIS A 294 4.45 25.50 10.81
CA HIS A 294 3.57 24.35 10.58
C HIS A 294 3.43 24.11 9.09
N ASP A 295 3.59 22.86 8.70
CA ASP A 295 3.43 22.32 7.36
C ASP A 295 1.97 21.94 7.07
N TYR A 296 1.55 22.18 5.84
CA TYR A 296 0.22 21.90 5.30
C TYR A 296 0.36 21.33 3.90
N SER A 297 -0.29 20.21 3.62
CA SER A 297 -0.38 19.65 2.27
C SER A 297 -1.47 20.34 1.46
N MET A 298 -1.14 20.69 0.22
CA MET A 298 -1.98 21.42 -0.74
C MET A 298 -1.70 20.95 -2.17
N ILE A 299 -2.38 21.56 -3.15
CA ILE A 299 -2.07 21.39 -4.57
C ILE A 299 -1.91 22.74 -5.27
N ILE A 300 -1.09 22.74 -6.32
CA ILE A 300 -1.05 23.80 -7.32
C ILE A 300 -1.42 23.20 -8.67
N TYR A 301 -2.28 23.87 -9.43
CA TYR A 301 -2.81 23.32 -10.66
C TYR A 301 -2.89 24.33 -11.79
N SER A 302 -2.94 23.83 -13.03
CA SER A 302 -3.10 24.61 -14.25
C SER A 302 -4.08 23.93 -15.19
N ALA A 303 -5.13 24.65 -15.57
CA ALA A 303 -6.14 24.20 -16.53
C ALA A 303 -5.82 24.60 -17.98
N ASP A 304 -4.76 25.38 -18.19
CA ASP A 304 -4.43 26.04 -19.46
C ASP A 304 -3.00 25.71 -19.93
N ASP A 305 -2.64 24.43 -19.86
CA ASP A 305 -1.37 23.89 -20.35
C ASP A 305 -0.11 24.52 -19.71
N GLY A 306 -0.22 24.92 -18.45
CA GLY A 306 0.86 25.50 -17.65
C GLY A 306 1.09 26.98 -17.89
N ALA A 307 0.19 27.68 -18.61
CA ALA A 307 0.30 29.12 -18.82
C ALA A 307 0.04 29.89 -17.52
N ASN A 308 -1.05 29.56 -16.81
CA ASN A 308 -1.40 30.09 -15.50
C ASN A 308 -1.50 28.96 -14.48
N TRP A 309 -1.08 29.27 -13.26
CA TRP A 309 -1.12 28.34 -12.13
C TRP A 309 -1.93 28.94 -11.00
N MET A 310 -2.69 28.10 -10.32
CA MET A 310 -3.54 28.44 -9.18
C MET A 310 -3.21 27.53 -8.00
N LEU A 311 -3.10 28.13 -6.81
CA LEU A 311 -3.00 27.39 -5.56
C LEU A 311 -4.42 27.01 -5.10
N SER A 312 -4.59 25.81 -4.54
CA SER A 312 -5.87 25.39 -3.96
C SER A 312 -6.23 26.20 -2.72
N ASN A 313 -7.53 26.36 -2.43
CA ASN A 313 -8.00 27.06 -1.24
C ASN A 313 -7.93 26.17 0.02
N GLY A 314 -8.25 24.89 -0.13
CA GLY A 314 -8.23 23.91 0.94
C GLY A 314 -6.83 23.40 1.23
N THR A 315 -6.62 23.00 2.49
CA THR A 315 -5.38 22.39 2.98
C THR A 315 -5.69 21.13 3.77
N SER A 316 -4.70 20.27 3.95
CA SER A 316 -4.72 19.26 5.02
C SER A 316 -4.80 19.92 6.40
N PRO A 317 -5.02 19.14 7.47
CA PRO A 317 -4.67 19.56 8.82
C PRO A 317 -3.19 19.96 8.93
N ALA A 318 -2.86 20.76 9.93
CA ALA A 318 -1.48 21.12 10.24
C ALA A 318 -0.66 19.88 10.62
N LYS A 319 0.63 19.89 10.29
CA LYS A 319 1.57 18.77 10.55
C LYS A 319 1.21 17.49 9.81
N CYS A 320 0.84 17.67 8.56
CA CYS A 320 0.59 16.61 7.60
C CYS A 320 1.34 16.96 6.31
N GLU A 321 2.48 16.31 6.10
CA GLU A 321 3.44 16.62 5.04
C GLU A 321 3.42 15.59 3.90
N THR A 322 4.36 15.77 2.96
CA THR A 322 4.70 14.82 1.88
C THR A 322 3.49 14.31 1.10
N PRO A 323 2.68 15.20 0.51
CA PRO A 323 1.50 14.80 -0.25
C PRO A 323 1.85 14.00 -1.51
N ARG A 324 1.21 12.84 -1.68
CA ARG A 324 1.17 12.10 -2.95
C ARG A 324 -0.25 12.12 -3.46
N ILE A 325 -0.42 12.50 -4.73
CA ILE A 325 -1.76 12.66 -5.31
C ILE A 325 -2.01 11.72 -6.49
N THR A 326 -3.26 11.36 -6.68
CA THR A 326 -3.73 10.65 -7.87
C THR A 326 -5.17 11.01 -8.21
N GLU A 327 -5.62 10.72 -9.43
CA GLU A 327 -7.01 10.91 -9.83
C GLU A 327 -7.76 9.57 -9.87
N TRP A 328 -8.83 9.47 -9.08
CA TRP A 328 -9.70 8.30 -9.06
C TRP A 328 -11.16 8.72 -9.25
N GLU A 329 -11.83 8.18 -10.27
CA GLU A 329 -13.26 8.43 -10.56
C GLU A 329 -13.67 9.92 -10.58
N GLY A 330 -12.78 10.79 -11.07
CA GLY A 330 -13.00 12.25 -11.16
C GLY A 330 -12.70 13.02 -9.87
N SER A 331 -12.28 12.33 -8.81
CA SER A 331 -11.79 12.92 -7.57
C SER A 331 -10.27 12.90 -7.50
N LEU A 332 -9.69 13.91 -6.84
CA LEU A 332 -8.30 13.85 -6.39
C LEU A 332 -8.23 13.11 -5.06
N LEU A 333 -7.37 12.10 -4.99
CA LEU A 333 -6.96 11.47 -3.74
C LEU A 333 -5.59 12.00 -3.35
N MET A 334 -5.39 12.27 -2.06
CA MET A 334 -4.13 12.73 -1.49
C MET A 334 -3.76 11.88 -0.28
N ILE A 335 -2.61 11.21 -0.34
CA ILE A 335 -1.98 10.59 0.82
C ILE A 335 -1.07 11.64 1.47
N VAL A 336 -1.19 11.83 2.78
CA VAL A 336 -0.31 12.71 3.57
C VAL A 336 0.23 12.00 4.80
N ASP A 337 1.41 12.41 5.24
CA ASP A 337 2.07 11.88 6.43
C ASP A 337 1.86 12.81 7.61
N CYS A 338 1.07 12.39 8.60
CA CYS A 338 0.79 13.18 9.80
C CYS A 338 1.50 12.61 11.04
N GLU A 339 1.54 13.36 12.15
CA GLU A 339 2.15 12.93 13.44
C GLU A 339 1.69 11.54 13.92
N ASN A 340 0.44 11.16 13.61
CA ASN A 340 -0.17 9.90 14.03
C ASN A 340 -0.24 8.83 12.92
N GLY A 341 0.41 9.06 11.77
CA GLY A 341 0.42 8.14 10.61
C GLY A 341 -0.09 8.74 9.30
N GLN A 342 -0.19 7.88 8.28
CA GLN A 342 -0.69 8.24 6.95
C GLN A 342 -2.21 8.34 6.94
N ARG A 343 -2.69 9.34 6.20
CA ARG A 343 -4.13 9.57 5.96
C ARG A 343 -4.39 9.81 4.48
N VAL A 344 -5.58 9.44 4.06
CA VAL A 344 -6.06 9.66 2.69
C VAL A 344 -7.18 10.70 2.73
N TYR A 345 -7.08 11.71 1.88
CA TYR A 345 -8.11 12.72 1.67
C TYR A 345 -8.61 12.68 0.22
N GLU A 346 -9.89 12.94 0.03
CA GLU A 346 -10.54 13.08 -1.27
C GLU A 346 -10.96 14.55 -1.46
N SER A 347 -10.83 15.03 -2.68
CA SER A 347 -11.33 16.32 -3.13
C SER A 347 -12.03 16.16 -4.48
N ARG A 348 -13.28 16.63 -4.57
CA ARG A 348 -14.07 16.69 -5.82
C ARG A 348 -14.09 18.08 -6.48
N ASP A 349 -13.50 19.08 -5.82
CA ASP A 349 -13.59 20.50 -6.17
C ASP A 349 -12.19 21.14 -6.33
N MET A 350 -11.24 20.36 -6.85
CA MET A 350 -9.86 20.78 -7.13
C MET A 350 -9.14 21.38 -5.91
N GLY A 351 -9.26 20.71 -4.76
CA GLY A 351 -8.59 21.04 -3.52
C GLY A 351 -9.22 22.21 -2.79
N THR A 352 -10.44 22.62 -3.12
CA THR A 352 -11.16 23.66 -2.35
C THR A 352 -11.60 23.09 -1.00
N THR A 353 -12.06 21.84 -0.98
CA THR A 353 -12.36 21.09 0.24
C THR A 353 -11.70 19.72 0.20
N TRP A 354 -11.17 19.30 1.36
CA TRP A 354 -10.59 17.97 1.56
C TRP A 354 -11.40 17.23 2.62
N THR A 355 -11.90 16.05 2.26
CA THR A 355 -12.60 15.16 3.19
C THR A 355 -11.80 13.90 3.39
N GLU A 356 -11.65 13.44 4.63
CA GLU A 356 -10.94 12.20 4.93
C GLU A 356 -11.65 11.02 4.25
N ALA A 357 -10.95 10.35 3.33
CA ALA A 357 -11.50 9.34 2.43
C ALA A 357 -11.35 7.95 3.05
N VAL A 358 -12.05 7.73 4.16
CA VAL A 358 -11.92 6.49 4.93
C VAL A 358 -12.35 5.29 4.07
N GLY A 359 -11.41 4.41 3.77
CA GLY A 359 -11.63 3.23 2.94
C GLY A 359 -11.27 3.36 1.46
N ALA A 360 -10.91 4.56 1.00
CA ALA A 360 -10.19 4.72 -0.27
C ALA A 360 -8.74 4.26 -0.11
N LEU A 361 -8.15 3.71 -1.17
CA LEU A 361 -6.81 3.09 -1.13
C LEU A 361 -6.67 2.07 0.02
N PRO A 362 -7.32 0.90 -0.09
CA PRO A 362 -7.14 -0.17 0.89
C PRO A 362 -5.63 -0.42 1.11
N GLY A 363 -5.16 -0.39 2.36
CA GLY A 363 -3.75 -0.59 2.71
C GLY A 363 -3.05 0.64 3.30
N VAL A 364 -3.63 1.83 3.13
CA VAL A 364 -2.94 3.12 3.34
C VAL A 364 -3.39 3.83 4.63
N TRP A 365 -3.55 3.11 5.73
CA TRP A 365 -3.98 3.73 6.99
C TRP A 365 -3.10 3.32 8.16
N THR A 366 -2.52 4.30 8.85
CA THR A 366 -1.65 4.04 9.99
C THR A 366 -1.93 4.93 11.20
N ASN A 367 -3.20 5.17 11.57
CA ASN A 367 -3.49 5.61 12.95
C ASN A 367 -3.18 4.48 13.95
N SER A 368 -1.91 4.29 14.27
CA SER A 368 -1.46 3.51 15.42
C SER A 368 -1.52 4.45 16.63
N GLN A 369 -2.51 4.29 17.51
CA GLN A 369 -2.49 4.95 18.84
C GLN A 369 -1.48 4.30 19.80
N SER A 370 -0.65 3.34 19.33
CA SER A 370 0.46 2.84 20.13
C SER A 370 1.43 3.99 20.42
N THR A 371 1.53 4.37 21.69
CA THR A 371 2.56 5.27 22.22
C THR A 371 3.98 4.73 22.04
N ALA A 372 4.13 3.49 21.57
CA ALA A 372 5.40 2.88 21.24
C ALA A 372 5.58 2.83 19.72
N ILE A 373 6.44 3.76 19.23
CA ILE A 373 7.12 3.77 17.94
C ILE A 373 6.20 4.06 16.73
N LEU A 374 6.46 5.20 16.05
CA LEU A 374 6.08 5.42 14.65
C LEU A 374 6.59 4.23 13.84
N ASP A 375 5.71 3.29 13.49
CA ASP A 375 6.12 2.18 12.64
C ASP A 375 6.21 2.66 11.18
N LEU A 376 7.36 3.29 10.86
CA LEU A 376 7.80 3.69 9.52
C LEU A 376 7.81 2.52 8.51
N SER A 377 7.54 1.28 8.94
CA SER A 377 7.55 0.11 8.07
C SER A 377 6.33 0.00 7.15
N LEU A 378 5.31 0.86 7.21
CA LEU A 378 4.05 0.72 6.44
C LEU A 378 3.73 1.92 5.54
N HIS A 379 4.74 2.72 5.28
CA HIS A 379 4.58 3.97 4.57
C HIS A 379 4.41 3.74 3.07
N VAL A 380 3.33 4.28 2.49
CA VAL A 380 3.20 4.39 1.04
C VAL A 380 4.16 5.44 0.55
N ASP A 381 4.97 5.07 -0.43
CA ASP A 381 6.05 5.90 -0.94
C ASP A 381 5.68 6.52 -2.29
N ALA A 382 5.30 5.71 -3.27
CA ALA A 382 4.81 6.16 -4.57
C ALA A 382 3.37 5.72 -4.82
N LEU A 383 2.59 6.54 -5.54
CA LEU A 383 1.21 6.28 -5.94
C LEU A 383 1.01 6.76 -7.39
N ILE A 384 0.46 5.89 -8.25
CA ILE A 384 0.05 6.24 -9.61
C ILE A 384 -1.28 5.57 -9.97
N THR A 385 -1.92 6.06 -11.03
CA THR A 385 -3.02 5.39 -11.71
C THR A 385 -2.59 4.93 -13.08
N ALA A 386 -3.08 3.76 -13.51
CA ALA A 386 -2.82 3.20 -14.82
C ALA A 386 -4.06 2.51 -15.38
N THR A 387 -4.16 2.41 -16.71
CA THR A 387 -5.11 1.52 -17.37
C THR A 387 -4.36 0.31 -17.90
N ILE A 388 -4.62 -0.86 -17.33
CA ILE A 388 -3.95 -2.13 -17.65
C ILE A 388 -5.03 -3.15 -17.96
N GLU A 389 -4.89 -3.91 -19.06
CA GLU A 389 -5.93 -4.84 -19.54
C GLU A 389 -7.32 -4.18 -19.66
N GLY A 390 -7.37 -2.92 -20.12
CA GLY A 390 -8.62 -2.15 -20.25
C GLY A 390 -9.26 -1.70 -18.93
N ARG A 391 -8.58 -1.90 -17.80
CA ARG A 391 -9.10 -1.57 -16.46
C ARG A 391 -8.27 -0.48 -15.80
N LYS A 392 -8.92 0.58 -15.30
CA LYS A 392 -8.29 1.62 -14.48
C LYS A 392 -8.01 1.05 -13.09
N VAL A 393 -6.77 1.21 -12.62
CA VAL A 393 -6.30 0.76 -11.30
C VAL A 393 -5.35 1.77 -10.68
N MET A 394 -5.24 1.72 -9.36
CA MET A 394 -4.19 2.38 -8.60
C MET A 394 -3.07 1.39 -8.30
N LEU A 395 -1.82 1.85 -8.48
CA LEU A 395 -0.61 1.13 -8.15
C LEU A 395 0.16 1.95 -7.13
N TYR A 396 0.60 1.31 -6.05
CA TYR A 396 1.41 2.01 -5.06
C TYR A 396 2.49 1.10 -4.47
N THR A 397 3.58 1.73 -4.05
CA THR A 397 4.66 1.08 -3.32
C THR A 397 4.52 1.36 -1.84
N GLN A 398 4.66 0.34 -1.02
CA GLN A 398 4.53 0.47 0.43
C GLN A 398 5.70 -0.24 1.11
N GLN A 399 6.31 0.39 2.09
CA GLN A 399 7.29 -0.30 2.92
C GLN A 399 6.60 -1.46 3.68
N GLY A 400 7.36 -2.50 4.02
CA GLY A 400 6.88 -3.62 4.83
C GLY A 400 8.03 -4.40 5.46
N TYR A 401 7.73 -5.30 6.39
CA TYR A 401 8.71 -6.25 6.93
C TYR A 401 8.85 -7.46 5.99
N ALA A 402 10.09 -7.80 5.64
CA ALA A 402 10.40 -8.93 4.77
C ALA A 402 10.26 -10.30 5.47
N LEU A 403 10.46 -10.35 6.80
CA LEU A 403 10.37 -11.54 7.65
C LEU A 403 9.91 -11.15 9.05
N GLU A 404 8.95 -11.90 9.64
CA GLU A 404 8.39 -11.66 10.98
C GLU A 404 9.43 -11.57 12.12
N LYS A 405 10.63 -12.13 11.92
CA LYS A 405 11.71 -12.19 12.94
C LYS A 405 12.92 -11.30 12.65
N GLN A 406 12.95 -10.57 11.53
CA GLN A 406 14.10 -9.74 11.13
C GLN A 406 13.69 -8.28 10.85
N ARG A 407 14.60 -7.34 11.13
CA ARG A 407 14.44 -5.90 10.83
C ARG A 407 14.57 -5.56 9.34
N GLU A 408 14.69 -6.57 8.48
CA GLU A 408 14.81 -6.39 7.03
C GLU A 408 13.49 -5.82 6.51
N ARG A 409 13.56 -4.62 5.94
CA ARG A 409 12.41 -3.96 5.31
C ARG A 409 12.47 -4.16 3.81
N ALA A 410 11.33 -4.41 3.19
CA ALA A 410 11.16 -4.48 1.75
C ALA A 410 10.18 -3.42 1.28
N LEU A 411 10.30 -3.02 0.02
CA LEU A 411 9.30 -2.21 -0.67
C LEU A 411 8.36 -3.17 -1.41
N TYR A 412 7.07 -3.17 -1.09
CA TYR A 412 6.05 -4.01 -1.70
C TYR A 412 5.27 -3.23 -2.76
N LEU A 413 4.97 -3.88 -3.87
CA LEU A 413 4.07 -3.35 -4.90
C LEU A 413 2.65 -3.88 -4.69
N TRP A 414 1.69 -2.97 -4.77
CA TRP A 414 0.27 -3.25 -4.61
C TRP A 414 -0.52 -2.76 -5.83
N VAL A 415 -1.60 -3.47 -6.15
CA VAL A 415 -2.59 -3.05 -7.14
C VAL A 415 -3.99 -3.10 -6.56
N THR A 416 -4.79 -2.07 -6.81
CA THR A 416 -6.17 -1.97 -6.35
C THR A 416 -7.07 -1.27 -7.34
N ASP A 417 -8.33 -1.71 -7.42
CA ASP A 417 -9.43 -1.06 -8.13
C ASP A 417 -10.35 -0.29 -7.15
N ASN A 418 -9.82 0.08 -5.98
CA ASN A 418 -10.54 0.66 -4.84
C ASN A 418 -11.57 -0.28 -4.15
N ILE A 419 -11.66 -1.55 -4.58
CA ILE A 419 -12.51 -2.58 -3.96
C ILE A 419 -11.64 -3.74 -3.48
N ARG A 420 -10.87 -4.34 -4.38
CA ARG A 420 -9.93 -5.44 -4.15
C ARG A 420 -8.53 -4.89 -4.02
N LEU A 421 -7.70 -5.61 -3.28
CA LEU A 421 -6.31 -5.25 -3.05
C LEU A 421 -5.45 -6.51 -3.23
N PHE A 422 -4.53 -6.47 -4.19
CA PHE A 422 -3.61 -7.56 -4.44
C PHE A 422 -2.17 -7.13 -4.15
N CYS A 423 -1.49 -7.95 -3.33
CA CYS A 423 -0.06 -7.82 -3.09
C CYS A 423 0.70 -8.51 -4.21
N VAL A 424 1.41 -7.74 -5.03
CA VAL A 424 2.21 -8.31 -6.11
C VAL A 424 3.48 -8.97 -5.56
N GLY A 425 4.00 -8.42 -4.46
CA GLY A 425 5.18 -8.90 -3.77
C GLY A 425 6.23 -7.79 -3.57
N PRO A 426 7.39 -8.15 -3.00
CA PRO A 426 8.47 -7.21 -2.79
C PRO A 426 9.18 -6.88 -4.12
N VAL A 427 9.41 -5.59 -4.35
CA VAL A 427 10.08 -5.02 -5.53
C VAL A 427 11.41 -4.34 -5.22
N ALA A 428 11.77 -4.24 -3.93
CA ALA A 428 13.09 -3.84 -3.49
C ALA A 428 13.36 -4.23 -2.03
N MET A 429 14.63 -4.31 -1.64
CA MET A 429 15.08 -4.55 -0.26
C MET A 429 15.77 -3.33 0.34
N ARG A 430 15.75 -3.23 1.67
CA ARG A 430 16.55 -2.26 2.43
C ARG A 430 17.99 -2.70 2.48
N ASP A 431 18.85 -1.92 1.84
CA ASP A 431 20.26 -1.94 2.16
C ASP A 431 20.42 -1.15 3.48
N GLY A 432 20.84 -1.84 4.55
CA GLY A 432 20.92 -1.22 5.87
C GLY A 432 21.91 -0.05 5.88
N MET A 433 21.43 1.14 6.25
CA MET A 433 22.13 2.16 7.08
C MET A 433 21.36 3.49 7.25
N ASN A 434 20.19 3.75 6.62
CA ASN A 434 19.47 5.03 6.82
C ASN A 434 17.99 5.04 6.38
N TRP A 435 17.28 6.14 6.68
CA TRP A 435 15.81 6.26 6.86
C TRP A 435 14.95 6.56 5.62
N LEU A 436 15.50 6.85 4.43
CA LEU A 436 14.70 7.35 3.30
C LEU A 436 14.76 6.42 2.07
N PHE A 437 13.73 5.59 1.93
CA PHE A 437 13.45 4.83 0.70
C PHE A 437 12.60 5.66 -0.26
N ALA A 438 13.16 6.71 -0.83
CA ALA A 438 12.44 7.44 -1.85
C ALA A 438 12.41 6.61 -3.16
N SER A 439 11.23 6.47 -3.74
CA SER A 439 11.01 5.80 -5.01
C SER A 439 10.00 6.53 -5.88
N SER A 440 10.07 6.29 -7.18
CA SER A 440 9.10 6.80 -8.16
C SER A 440 8.66 5.65 -9.05
N LEU A 441 7.34 5.50 -9.20
CA LEU A 441 6.73 4.49 -10.06
C LEU A 441 6.26 5.15 -11.36
N LEU A 442 6.41 4.47 -12.50
CA LEU A 442 5.92 4.94 -13.79
C LEU A 442 5.36 3.76 -14.59
N TYR A 443 4.12 3.89 -15.06
CA TYR A 443 3.57 3.03 -16.10
C TYR A 443 3.55 3.79 -17.43
N SER A 444 4.31 3.31 -18.41
CA SER A 444 4.43 3.96 -19.72
C SER A 444 4.71 2.92 -20.80
N ASP A 445 4.10 3.11 -21.98
CA ASP A 445 4.34 2.25 -23.16
C ASP A 445 4.19 0.75 -22.87
N GLY A 446 3.19 0.40 -22.05
CA GLY A 446 2.91 -0.97 -21.65
C GLY A 446 3.90 -1.59 -20.66
N ASN A 447 4.84 -0.81 -20.12
CA ASN A 447 5.86 -1.24 -19.17
C ASN A 447 5.69 -0.54 -17.81
N LEU A 448 6.07 -1.24 -16.74
CA LEU A 448 6.10 -0.72 -15.37
C LEU A 448 7.55 -0.55 -14.92
N HIS A 449 7.87 0.65 -14.45
CA HIS A 449 9.22 1.07 -14.08
C HIS A 449 9.24 1.57 -12.63
N LEU A 450 10.29 1.21 -11.90
CA LEU A 450 10.56 1.67 -10.54
C LEU A 450 11.94 2.33 -10.51
N LEU A 451 11.99 3.62 -10.18
CA LEU A 451 13.24 4.32 -9.88
C LEU A 451 13.38 4.40 -8.36
N GLN A 452 14.44 3.83 -7.82
CA GLN A 452 14.63 3.68 -6.38
C GLN A 452 15.94 4.32 -5.92
N GLN A 453 15.90 5.04 -4.81
CA GLN A 453 17.09 5.48 -4.09
C GLN A 453 17.71 4.34 -3.28
N ARG A 454 19.03 4.16 -3.41
CA ARG A 454 19.85 3.21 -2.65
C ARG A 454 21.00 3.94 -1.99
N GLU A 455 21.16 3.76 -0.68
CA GLU A 455 22.24 4.40 0.07
C GLU A 455 23.40 3.43 0.32
N ASN A 456 24.63 3.93 0.21
CA ASN A 456 25.81 3.23 0.67
C ASN A 456 26.83 4.22 1.29
N ASN A 457 27.98 3.70 1.70
CA ASN A 457 29.07 4.49 2.30
C ASN A 457 29.70 5.54 1.36
N LYS A 458 29.36 5.55 0.07
CA LYS A 458 29.86 6.50 -0.94
C LYS A 458 28.83 7.57 -1.32
N GLY A 459 27.61 7.54 -0.77
CA GLY A 459 26.50 8.42 -1.10
C GLY A 459 25.26 7.66 -1.57
N SER A 460 24.23 8.39 -2.02
CA SER A 460 23.00 7.79 -2.55
C SER A 460 23.09 7.60 -4.06
N ALA A 461 22.76 6.41 -4.54
CA ALA A 461 22.59 6.08 -5.95
C ALA A 461 21.10 5.97 -6.29
N LEU A 462 20.76 6.11 -7.57
CA LEU A 462 19.42 5.79 -8.06
C LEU A 462 19.47 4.66 -9.08
N SER A 463 18.71 3.60 -8.81
CA SER A 463 18.60 2.40 -9.64
C SER A 463 17.23 2.37 -10.31
N LEU A 464 17.21 2.11 -11.62
CA LEU A 464 15.99 1.87 -12.37
C LEU A 464 15.78 0.37 -12.52
N SER A 465 14.59 -0.10 -12.21
CA SER A 465 14.15 -1.49 -12.44
C SER A 465 12.97 -1.54 -13.40
N ARG A 466 12.94 -2.54 -14.27
CA ARG A 466 11.75 -2.87 -15.08
C ARG A 466 11.03 -4.05 -14.44
N LEU A 467 9.81 -3.79 -13.98
CA LEU A 467 8.98 -4.73 -13.21
C LEU A 467 8.19 -5.66 -14.14
N THR A 468 8.89 -6.41 -15.00
CA THR A 468 8.29 -7.22 -16.07
C THR A 468 7.47 -8.38 -15.52
N GLU A 469 8.03 -9.12 -14.56
CA GLU A 469 7.36 -10.28 -13.95
C GLU A 469 6.16 -9.83 -13.10
N GLU A 470 6.33 -8.76 -12.35
CA GLU A 470 5.30 -8.13 -11.53
C GLU A 470 4.15 -7.60 -12.38
N LEU A 471 4.45 -6.92 -13.50
CA LEU A 471 3.43 -6.46 -14.43
C LEU A 471 2.68 -7.63 -15.08
N SER A 472 3.37 -8.73 -15.39
CA SER A 472 2.73 -9.95 -15.89
C SER A 472 1.75 -10.54 -14.86
N LYS A 473 2.16 -10.61 -13.58
CA LYS A 473 1.26 -11.01 -12.48
C LYS A 473 0.06 -10.07 -12.36
N ILE A 474 0.28 -8.75 -12.44
CA ILE A 474 -0.80 -7.76 -12.42
C ILE A 474 -1.79 -8.01 -13.57
N ARG A 475 -1.32 -8.22 -14.80
CA ARG A 475 -2.20 -8.52 -15.95
C ARG A 475 -3.04 -9.78 -15.73
N SER A 476 -2.42 -10.86 -15.22
CA SER A 476 -3.12 -12.11 -14.90
C SER A 476 -4.22 -11.90 -13.84
N VAL A 477 -3.91 -11.18 -12.77
CA VAL A 477 -4.88 -10.86 -11.70
C VAL A 477 -6.01 -9.98 -12.22
N LEU A 478 -5.71 -8.97 -13.03
CA LEU A 478 -6.72 -8.08 -13.61
C LEU A 478 -7.64 -8.81 -14.59
N SER A 479 -7.09 -9.71 -15.40
CA SER A 479 -7.87 -10.62 -16.26
C SER A 479 -8.81 -11.48 -15.42
N THR A 480 -8.29 -12.08 -14.33
CA THR A 480 -9.10 -12.86 -13.39
C THR A 480 -10.24 -12.03 -12.80
N TRP A 481 -9.95 -10.82 -12.34
CA TRP A 481 -10.96 -9.91 -11.78
C TRP A 481 -12.08 -9.61 -12.80
N ALA A 482 -11.71 -9.29 -14.04
CA ALA A 482 -12.66 -9.01 -15.11
C ALA A 482 -13.52 -10.24 -15.46
N GLN A 483 -12.91 -11.42 -15.58
CA GLN A 483 -13.62 -12.66 -15.87
C GLN A 483 -14.59 -13.05 -14.74
N LYS A 484 -14.17 -12.89 -13.48
CA LYS A 484 -15.02 -13.18 -12.31
C LYS A 484 -16.16 -12.18 -12.19
N ASP A 485 -15.90 -10.89 -12.39
CA ASP A 485 -16.95 -9.87 -12.42
C ASP A 485 -17.97 -10.14 -13.54
N ALA A 486 -17.52 -10.49 -14.74
CA ALA A 486 -18.42 -10.87 -15.84
C ALA A 486 -19.23 -12.13 -15.50
N PHE A 487 -18.59 -13.14 -14.92
CA PHE A 487 -19.24 -14.37 -14.49
C PHE A 487 -20.35 -14.10 -13.46
N PHE A 488 -20.04 -13.36 -12.40
CA PHE A 488 -21.03 -13.06 -11.35
C PHE A 488 -22.14 -12.14 -11.87
N SER A 489 -21.82 -11.17 -12.72
CA SER A 489 -22.81 -10.28 -13.34
C SER A 489 -23.78 -11.06 -14.24
N ASN A 490 -23.30 -12.06 -14.99
CA ASN A 490 -24.15 -12.96 -15.78
C ASN A 490 -25.11 -13.78 -14.92
N LEU A 491 -24.72 -14.06 -13.67
CA LEU A 491 -25.58 -14.70 -12.67
C LEU A 491 -26.45 -13.69 -11.90
N THR A 492 -26.47 -12.42 -12.29
CA THR A 492 -27.14 -11.31 -11.58
C THR A 492 -26.66 -11.11 -10.14
N ILE A 493 -25.48 -11.63 -9.81
CA ILE A 493 -24.83 -11.38 -8.52
C ILE A 493 -24.19 -9.99 -8.59
N PRO A 494 -24.46 -9.09 -7.62
CA PRO A 494 -23.91 -7.75 -7.65
C PRO A 494 -22.38 -7.81 -7.50
N THR A 495 -21.66 -7.13 -8.39
CA THR A 495 -20.19 -7.04 -8.36
C THR A 495 -19.70 -5.72 -7.77
N ALA A 496 -20.57 -4.70 -7.75
CA ALA A 496 -20.29 -3.43 -7.09
C ALA A 496 -19.97 -3.67 -5.60
N GLY A 497 -18.76 -3.31 -5.19
CA GLY A 497 -18.27 -3.48 -3.83
C GLY A 497 -17.96 -4.92 -3.42
N LEU A 498 -17.97 -5.90 -4.34
CA LEU A 498 -17.64 -7.30 -4.04
C LEU A 498 -16.12 -7.46 -3.87
N VAL A 499 -15.65 -7.66 -2.64
CA VAL A 499 -14.23 -7.69 -2.28
C VAL A 499 -13.62 -9.07 -2.49
N ALA A 500 -14.30 -10.12 -2.06
CA ALA A 500 -13.79 -11.48 -2.12
C ALA A 500 -14.92 -12.51 -2.18
N VAL A 501 -14.62 -13.67 -2.75
CA VAL A 501 -15.55 -14.81 -2.82
C VAL A 501 -14.81 -16.08 -2.46
N LEU A 502 -15.34 -16.86 -1.51
CA LEU A 502 -14.86 -18.21 -1.23
C LEU A 502 -15.87 -19.22 -1.77
N SER A 503 -15.49 -19.96 -2.81
CA SER A 503 -16.38 -20.92 -3.46
C SER A 503 -15.66 -22.23 -3.77
N ASN A 504 -15.37 -22.52 -5.04
CA ASN A 504 -14.81 -23.82 -5.41
C ASN A 504 -13.28 -23.83 -5.32
N ALA A 505 -12.63 -22.69 -5.55
CA ALA A 505 -11.19 -22.58 -5.65
C ALA A 505 -10.47 -23.13 -4.42
N PHE A 506 -9.54 -24.07 -4.66
CA PHE A 506 -8.77 -24.75 -3.63
C PHE A 506 -7.48 -25.32 -4.23
N SER A 507 -6.34 -25.01 -3.64
CA SER A 507 -5.01 -25.44 -4.13
C SER A 507 -4.41 -26.61 -3.33
N GLY A 508 -5.19 -27.26 -2.46
CA GLY A 508 -4.66 -28.27 -1.54
C GLY A 508 -4.26 -27.68 -0.18
N GLY A 509 -4.18 -28.55 0.85
CA GLY A 509 -3.80 -28.14 2.20
C GLY A 509 -4.95 -27.53 3.01
N ASP A 510 -4.64 -26.48 3.76
CA ASP A 510 -5.48 -25.80 4.75
C ASP A 510 -5.98 -24.43 4.28
N THR A 511 -6.03 -24.18 2.96
CA THR A 511 -6.37 -22.86 2.40
C THR A 511 -7.60 -22.93 1.50
N TRP A 512 -8.65 -22.14 1.80
CA TRP A 512 -9.76 -21.87 0.90
C TRP A 512 -9.44 -20.59 0.11
N ASN A 513 -9.26 -20.74 -1.20
CA ASN A 513 -8.80 -19.63 -2.04
C ASN A 513 -9.93 -18.66 -2.34
N ASP A 514 -9.61 -17.38 -2.31
CA ASP A 514 -10.44 -16.32 -2.86
C ASP A 514 -10.46 -16.42 -4.39
N GLU A 515 -11.66 -16.39 -4.97
CA GLU A 515 -11.87 -16.39 -6.41
C GLU A 515 -11.26 -15.17 -7.11
N TYR A 516 -11.04 -14.07 -6.37
CA TYR A 516 -10.34 -12.86 -6.81
C TYR A 516 -8.84 -12.84 -6.42
N LEU A 517 -8.32 -13.91 -5.80
CA LEU A 517 -6.90 -14.10 -5.46
C LEU A 517 -6.33 -13.13 -4.41
N CYS A 518 -7.17 -12.39 -3.68
CA CYS A 518 -6.73 -11.34 -2.77
C CYS A 518 -6.73 -11.79 -1.30
N LEU A 519 -7.80 -12.46 -0.87
CA LEU A 519 -8.12 -12.67 0.55
C LEU A 519 -8.47 -14.14 0.84
N ASN A 520 -7.46 -15.00 0.92
CA ASN A 520 -7.67 -16.42 1.24
C ASN A 520 -8.13 -16.63 2.69
N ALA A 521 -8.83 -17.73 2.94
CA ALA A 521 -9.21 -18.17 4.29
C ALA A 521 -8.47 -19.45 4.67
N THR A 522 -8.22 -19.64 5.97
CA THR A 522 -7.62 -20.85 6.51
C THR A 522 -8.72 -21.82 6.94
N VAL A 523 -8.53 -23.10 6.61
CA VAL A 523 -9.46 -24.19 6.86
C VAL A 523 -8.82 -25.20 7.80
N THR A 524 -9.50 -25.54 8.88
CA THR A 524 -9.02 -26.51 9.87
C THR A 524 -10.02 -27.66 9.97
N ASN A 525 -9.52 -28.90 9.97
CA ASN A 525 -10.31 -30.13 10.19
C ASN A 525 -11.60 -30.23 9.35
N ALA A 526 -11.58 -29.76 8.11
CA ALA A 526 -12.75 -29.74 7.25
C ALA A 526 -12.60 -30.66 6.04
N LYS A 527 -13.73 -31.20 5.58
CA LYS A 527 -13.78 -31.99 4.34
C LYS A 527 -14.19 -31.07 3.19
N LYS A 528 -13.36 -31.01 2.14
CA LYS A 528 -13.72 -30.27 0.91
C LYS A 528 -15.00 -30.85 0.30
N VAL A 529 -15.92 -29.97 -0.08
CA VAL A 529 -17.09 -30.28 -0.89
C VAL A 529 -17.17 -29.31 -2.07
N LYS A 530 -18.07 -29.59 -3.01
CA LYS A 530 -18.33 -28.68 -4.14
C LYS A 530 -18.73 -27.31 -3.59
N TYR A 531 -18.03 -26.26 -4.03
CA TYR A 531 -18.23 -24.86 -3.63
C TYR A 531 -18.02 -24.52 -2.15
N GLY A 532 -17.42 -25.43 -1.37
CA GLY A 532 -16.99 -25.10 -0.01
C GLY A 532 -16.53 -26.28 0.82
N PHE A 533 -16.91 -26.30 2.10
CA PHE A 533 -16.38 -27.25 3.09
C PHE A 533 -17.45 -27.75 4.05
N GLN A 534 -17.32 -29.01 4.42
CA GLN A 534 -18.10 -29.67 5.47
C GLN A 534 -17.26 -29.70 6.77
N LEU A 535 -17.82 -29.11 7.81
CA LEU A 535 -17.24 -28.88 9.13
C LEU A 535 -17.92 -29.81 10.14
N THR A 536 -17.54 -31.09 10.15
CA THR A 536 -18.16 -32.12 11.02
C THR A 536 -17.27 -32.54 12.18
N GLU A 537 -15.96 -32.36 12.04
CA GLU A 537 -14.99 -32.79 13.05
C GLU A 537 -14.89 -31.78 14.21
N PRO A 538 -14.39 -32.21 15.39
CA PRO A 538 -14.04 -31.29 16.46
C PRO A 538 -13.09 -30.20 15.97
N SER A 539 -13.34 -28.96 16.40
CA SER A 539 -12.53 -27.80 16.01
C SER A 539 -12.52 -27.50 14.50
N SER A 540 -13.47 -28.08 13.74
CA SER A 540 -13.59 -27.78 12.32
C SER A 540 -14.10 -26.36 12.11
N ARG A 541 -13.32 -25.57 11.37
CA ARG A 541 -13.62 -24.16 11.12
C ARG A 541 -12.98 -23.65 9.85
N VAL A 542 -13.55 -22.56 9.37
CA VAL A 542 -12.92 -21.65 8.40
C VAL A 542 -12.66 -20.35 9.14
N SER A 543 -11.40 -19.94 9.26
CA SER A 543 -10.99 -18.65 9.82
C SER A 543 -10.52 -17.75 8.67
N TRP A 544 -11.03 -16.54 8.64
CA TRP A 544 -10.80 -15.58 7.57
C TRP A 544 -10.39 -14.24 8.16
N SER A 545 -9.08 -14.08 8.29
CA SER A 545 -8.43 -12.89 8.85
C SER A 545 -8.31 -11.80 7.80
N VAL A 546 -9.19 -10.80 7.86
CA VAL A 546 -9.23 -9.69 6.90
C VAL A 546 -8.32 -8.55 7.33
N ASN A 547 -8.42 -8.13 8.60
CA ASN A 547 -7.47 -7.20 9.22
C ASN A 547 -6.89 -7.86 10.47
N THR A 548 -5.58 -7.73 10.68
CA THR A 548 -4.93 -8.18 11.91
C THR A 548 -3.91 -7.16 12.41
N ARG A 549 -3.69 -7.14 13.73
CA ARG A 549 -2.66 -6.30 14.36
C ARG A 549 -1.23 -6.60 13.89
N VAL A 550 -0.97 -7.82 13.40
CA VAL A 550 0.36 -8.29 13.02
C VAL A 550 0.65 -8.05 11.53
N ASN A 551 -0.36 -8.25 10.66
CA ASN A 551 -0.22 -8.10 9.20
C ASN A 551 -0.77 -6.78 8.65
N ASN A 552 -1.06 -5.83 9.55
CA ASN A 552 -1.54 -4.47 9.30
C ASN A 552 -2.99 -4.39 8.82
N VAL A 553 -3.61 -3.22 9.04
CA VAL A 553 -4.99 -2.92 8.66
C VAL A 553 -5.03 -2.57 7.17
N ARG A 554 -5.31 -3.56 6.31
CA ARG A 554 -5.26 -3.39 4.86
C ARG A 554 -6.63 -3.18 4.22
N HIS A 555 -7.70 -3.71 4.79
CA HIS A 555 -9.05 -3.48 4.30
C HIS A 555 -9.80 -2.51 5.21
N VAL A 556 -9.32 -1.26 5.20
CA VAL A 556 -9.85 -0.18 6.04
C VAL A 556 -11.32 0.08 5.75
N SER A 557 -11.75 0.00 4.48
CA SER A 557 -13.16 0.16 4.07
C SER A 557 -14.11 -0.79 4.81
N LEU A 558 -13.66 -2.01 5.09
CA LEU A 558 -14.43 -3.01 5.82
C LEU A 558 -14.55 -2.71 7.33
N SER A 559 -13.84 -1.69 7.83
CA SER A 559 -13.97 -1.25 9.22
C SER A 559 -15.25 -0.49 9.50
N HIS A 560 -15.83 0.11 8.48
CA HIS A 560 -17.03 0.95 8.60
C HIS A 560 -18.24 0.28 7.99
N ASN A 561 -18.06 -0.35 6.82
CA ASN A 561 -19.14 -0.99 6.11
C ASN A 561 -18.70 -2.34 5.56
N PHE A 562 -19.45 -3.39 5.89
CA PHE A 562 -19.30 -4.66 5.19
C PHE A 562 -20.62 -5.44 5.16
N THR A 563 -20.72 -6.34 4.19
CA THR A 563 -21.71 -7.43 4.21
C THR A 563 -21.02 -8.75 3.91
N LEU A 564 -21.07 -9.70 4.85
CA LEU A 564 -20.64 -11.07 4.65
C LEU A 564 -21.87 -11.95 4.47
N VAL A 565 -21.94 -12.71 3.39
CA VAL A 565 -23.05 -13.63 3.10
C VAL A 565 -22.47 -15.03 2.91
N ALA A 566 -23.01 -16.04 3.59
CA ALA A 566 -22.64 -17.44 3.43
C ALA A 566 -23.87 -18.31 3.22
N LEU A 567 -23.76 -19.33 2.36
CA LEU A 567 -24.76 -20.40 2.27
C LEU A 567 -24.34 -21.54 3.18
N VAL A 568 -25.20 -21.90 4.14
CA VAL A 568 -24.89 -22.91 5.15
C VAL A 568 -25.99 -23.95 5.25
N THR A 569 -25.60 -25.20 5.42
CA THR A 569 -26.51 -26.32 5.69
C THR A 569 -26.12 -26.92 7.03
N ILE A 570 -27.08 -26.97 7.96
CA ILE A 570 -26.89 -27.65 9.25
C ILE A 570 -27.18 -29.12 9.03
N GLU A 571 -26.18 -29.99 9.12
CA GLU A 571 -26.32 -31.41 8.75
C GLU A 571 -27.16 -32.20 9.75
N GLU A 572 -26.94 -31.93 11.04
CA GLU A 572 -27.59 -32.62 12.14
C GLU A 572 -27.78 -31.69 13.34
N THR A 573 -28.61 -32.12 14.29
CA THR A 573 -28.79 -31.41 15.54
C THR A 573 -27.48 -31.34 16.35
N PRO A 574 -27.09 -30.14 16.82
CA PRO A 574 -25.93 -29.99 17.68
C PRO A 574 -26.24 -30.57 19.08
N SER A 575 -25.20 -30.83 19.85
CA SER A 575 -25.34 -31.26 21.25
C SER A 575 -25.68 -30.09 22.20
N GLY A 576 -25.49 -28.85 21.76
CA GLY A 576 -25.70 -27.65 22.56
C GLY A 576 -25.87 -26.41 21.69
N ASN A 577 -25.63 -25.23 22.26
CA ASN A 577 -25.52 -24.00 21.49
C ASN A 577 -24.20 -23.99 20.73
N THR A 578 -24.25 -23.87 19.41
CA THR A 578 -23.09 -24.08 18.55
C THR A 578 -22.93 -22.94 17.56
N PRO A 579 -21.72 -22.36 17.45
CA PRO A 579 -21.44 -21.25 16.53
C PRO A 579 -21.59 -21.68 15.08
N LEU A 580 -22.16 -20.77 14.27
CA LEU A 580 -22.32 -20.95 12.84
C LEU A 580 -21.47 -19.96 12.05
N LEU A 581 -21.70 -18.67 12.26
CA LEU A 581 -20.99 -17.59 11.59
C LEU A 581 -20.74 -16.45 12.58
N THR A 582 -19.49 -16.05 12.73
CA THR A 582 -19.07 -14.99 13.65
C THR A 582 -18.14 -14.00 12.95
N ALA A 583 -18.23 -12.74 13.34
CA ALA A 583 -17.27 -11.69 13.02
C ALA A 583 -16.73 -11.09 14.32
N THR A 584 -15.42 -11.07 14.46
CA THR A 584 -14.69 -10.37 15.51
C THR A 584 -14.27 -9.01 14.99
N LEU A 585 -14.77 -7.96 15.63
CA LEU A 585 -14.53 -6.56 15.34
C LEU A 585 -13.75 -5.99 16.53
N ALA A 586 -12.45 -5.79 16.39
CA ALA A 586 -11.65 -5.18 17.45
C ALA A 586 -11.02 -3.88 16.99
N ASP A 587 -11.16 -2.86 17.82
CA ASP A 587 -10.39 -1.62 17.76
C ASP A 587 -9.42 -1.53 18.96
N THR A 588 -8.76 -0.38 19.11
CA THR A 588 -7.82 -0.15 20.21
C THR A 588 -8.47 -0.24 21.60
N ASN A 589 -9.77 0.04 21.70
CA ASN A 589 -10.46 0.26 22.97
C ASN A 589 -11.46 -0.85 23.31
N SER A 590 -11.84 -1.67 22.33
CA SER A 590 -12.97 -2.57 22.43
C SER A 590 -12.82 -3.76 21.49
N ASN A 591 -13.32 -4.90 21.96
CA ASN A 591 -13.48 -6.10 21.15
C ASN A 591 -14.96 -6.50 21.16
N HIS A 592 -15.52 -6.65 19.97
CA HIS A 592 -16.92 -6.96 19.77
C HIS A 592 -17.04 -8.17 18.84
N THR A 593 -17.82 -9.15 19.27
CA THR A 593 -18.21 -10.25 18.41
C THR A 593 -19.67 -10.06 18.01
N MET A 594 -19.93 -10.17 16.71
CA MET A 594 -21.27 -10.36 16.18
C MET A 594 -21.37 -11.73 15.54
N GLY A 595 -22.52 -12.38 15.63
CA GLY A 595 -22.68 -13.67 15.00
C GLY A 595 -24.01 -14.34 15.24
N VAL A 596 -24.14 -15.51 14.64
CA VAL A 596 -25.26 -16.41 14.80
C VAL A 596 -24.78 -17.79 15.18
N SER A 597 -25.54 -18.41 16.06
CA SER A 597 -25.42 -19.77 16.56
C SER A 597 -26.77 -20.46 16.45
N TYR A 598 -26.77 -21.78 16.57
CA TYR A 598 -27.96 -22.61 16.53
C TYR A 598 -27.90 -23.66 17.63
N THR A 599 -29.07 -24.08 18.08
CA THR A 599 -29.20 -24.88 19.30
C THR A 599 -29.93 -26.20 19.05
N ALA A 600 -29.83 -27.13 20.00
CA ALA A 600 -30.48 -28.43 19.92
C ALA A 600 -32.02 -28.36 19.87
N ASP A 601 -32.62 -27.31 20.45
CA ASP A 601 -34.07 -27.01 20.41
C ASP A 601 -34.52 -26.38 19.09
N LYS A 602 -33.65 -26.38 18.06
CA LYS A 602 -33.93 -25.89 16.72
C LYS A 602 -34.17 -24.38 16.63
N THR A 603 -33.59 -23.59 17.54
CA THR A 603 -33.73 -22.13 17.54
C THR A 603 -32.45 -21.44 17.10
N TRP A 604 -32.59 -20.19 16.63
CA TRP A 604 -31.48 -19.32 16.28
C TRP A 604 -31.09 -18.47 17.48
N VAL A 605 -29.80 -18.36 17.75
CA VAL A 605 -29.25 -17.49 18.79
C VAL A 605 -28.33 -16.48 18.14
N THR A 606 -28.58 -15.20 18.37
CA THR A 606 -27.71 -14.11 17.87
C THR A 606 -26.86 -13.58 19.01
N GLY A 607 -25.57 -13.39 18.76
CA GLY A 607 -24.66 -12.68 19.66
C GLY A 607 -24.38 -11.28 19.13
N LEU A 608 -24.68 -10.24 19.92
CA LEU A 608 -24.27 -8.86 19.67
C LEU A 608 -23.85 -8.23 21.01
N LYS A 609 -22.71 -7.53 21.04
CA LYS A 609 -22.16 -6.86 22.25
C LYS A 609 -21.96 -7.78 23.46
N GLY A 610 -21.54 -9.02 23.23
CA GLY A 610 -21.43 -10.02 24.30
C GLY A 610 -22.77 -10.44 24.92
N LYS A 611 -23.91 -10.01 24.34
CA LYS A 611 -25.25 -10.42 24.74
C LYS A 611 -25.82 -11.39 23.71
N THR A 612 -26.10 -12.61 24.17
CA THR A 612 -26.83 -13.60 23.38
C THR A 612 -28.33 -13.42 23.55
N THR A 613 -29.08 -13.62 22.47
CA THR A 613 -30.53 -13.54 22.49
C THR A 613 -31.09 -14.60 21.55
N THR A 614 -31.99 -15.42 22.08
CA THR A 614 -32.78 -16.38 21.31
C THR A 614 -33.76 -15.61 20.43
N GLN A 615 -33.79 -15.94 19.14
CA GLN A 615 -34.62 -15.25 18.15
C GLN A 615 -35.86 -16.06 17.80
N SER A 616 -36.91 -15.36 17.36
CA SER A 616 -38.11 -15.99 16.81
C SER A 616 -37.81 -16.62 15.46
N GLY A 617 -37.96 -17.94 15.37
CA GLY A 617 -37.75 -18.70 14.13
C GLY A 617 -37.03 -20.02 14.43
N SER A 618 -37.32 -21.04 13.62
CA SER A 618 -36.72 -22.36 13.75
C SER A 618 -35.79 -22.68 12.59
N TRP A 619 -34.82 -23.55 12.83
CA TRP A 619 -34.02 -24.18 11.80
C TRP A 619 -34.37 -25.66 11.66
N GLU A 620 -33.98 -26.24 10.54
CA GLU A 620 -34.28 -27.63 10.16
C GLU A 620 -32.99 -28.30 9.67
N PRO A 621 -32.73 -29.55 10.09
CA PRO A 621 -31.55 -30.27 9.63
C PRO A 621 -31.65 -30.53 8.11
N LYS A 622 -30.50 -30.52 7.45
CA LYS A 622 -30.32 -30.72 5.99
C LYS A 622 -30.97 -29.66 5.10
N LYS A 623 -31.51 -28.58 5.69
CA LYS A 623 -31.98 -27.41 4.97
C LYS A 623 -30.85 -26.39 4.84
N GLY A 624 -30.71 -25.83 3.64
CA GLY A 624 -29.80 -24.74 3.36
C GLY A 624 -30.40 -23.40 3.78
N TYR A 625 -29.57 -22.53 4.33
CA TYR A 625 -29.91 -21.18 4.77
C TYR A 625 -28.89 -20.19 4.22
N GLN A 626 -29.35 -19.03 3.77
CA GLN A 626 -28.46 -17.89 3.56
C GLN A 626 -28.31 -17.16 4.89
N VAL A 627 -27.08 -17.02 5.38
CA VAL A 627 -26.78 -16.28 6.61
C VAL A 627 -25.95 -15.06 6.23
N ALA A 628 -26.31 -13.89 6.75
CA ALA A 628 -25.52 -12.68 6.54
C ALA A 628 -25.23 -11.90 7.83
N LEU A 629 -24.01 -11.38 7.90
CA LEU A 629 -23.56 -10.39 8.88
C LEU A 629 -23.31 -9.08 8.15
N MET A 630 -23.84 -7.98 8.67
CA MET A 630 -23.67 -6.67 8.06
C MET A 630 -23.33 -5.62 9.10
N LEU A 631 -22.31 -4.82 8.79
CA LEU A 631 -21.94 -3.62 9.53
C LEU A 631 -22.23 -2.40 8.65
N GLN A 632 -22.96 -1.43 9.19
CA GLN A 632 -23.22 -0.15 8.55
C GLN A 632 -22.91 0.99 9.53
N GLY A 633 -21.71 1.56 9.42
CA GLY A 633 -21.15 2.47 10.41
C GLY A 633 -20.99 1.77 11.76
N ASN A 634 -21.87 2.09 12.71
CA ASN A 634 -21.92 1.45 14.02
C ASN A 634 -23.07 0.42 14.15
N LYS A 635 -23.89 0.21 13.12
CA LYS A 635 -25.03 -0.72 13.18
C LYS A 635 -24.60 -2.11 12.73
N ALA A 636 -24.57 -3.05 13.66
CA ALA A 636 -24.35 -4.47 13.38
C ALA A 636 -25.71 -5.18 13.25
N SER A 637 -25.89 -5.94 12.18
CA SER A 637 -27.13 -6.64 11.87
C SER A 637 -26.89 -8.07 11.38
N VAL A 638 -27.83 -8.96 11.72
CA VAL A 638 -27.81 -10.39 11.39
C VAL A 638 -29.05 -10.74 10.60
N TYR A 639 -28.88 -11.43 9.48
CA TYR A 639 -29.97 -11.86 8.60
C TYR A 639 -29.92 -13.36 8.37
N ILE A 640 -31.11 -13.96 8.24
CA ILE A 640 -31.30 -15.31 7.70
C ILE A 640 -32.29 -15.24 6.55
N ASP A 641 -31.92 -15.81 5.41
CA ASP A 641 -32.77 -15.88 4.21
C ASP A 641 -33.30 -14.51 3.77
N GLY A 642 -32.45 -13.48 3.89
CA GLY A 642 -32.78 -12.08 3.59
C GLY A 642 -33.66 -11.38 4.63
N LYS A 643 -34.08 -12.07 5.70
CA LYS A 643 -34.89 -11.48 6.78
C LYS A 643 -34.01 -11.04 7.94
N LEU A 644 -34.21 -9.81 8.41
CA LEU A 644 -33.52 -9.26 9.58
C LEU A 644 -33.94 -10.02 10.84
N LEU A 645 -32.97 -10.56 11.58
CA LEU A 645 -33.19 -11.17 12.89
C LEU A 645 -32.94 -10.20 14.03
N ARG A 646 -31.82 -9.49 13.98
CA ARG A 646 -31.42 -8.55 15.03
C ARG A 646 -30.54 -7.46 14.46
N GLN A 647 -30.68 -6.26 15.00
CA GLN A 647 -29.83 -5.12 14.72
C GLN A 647 -29.55 -4.37 16.02
N GLU A 648 -28.28 -4.02 16.25
CA GLU A 648 -27.88 -3.17 17.36
C GLU A 648 -26.71 -2.27 16.99
N GLU A 649 -26.60 -1.13 17.67
CA GLU A 649 -25.47 -0.21 17.50
C GLU A 649 -24.26 -0.65 18.33
N VAL A 650 -23.25 -1.26 17.74
CA VAL A 650 -21.98 -1.57 18.43
C VAL A 650 -21.23 -0.28 18.79
N PRO A 651 -20.58 -0.18 19.95
CA PRO A 651 -19.93 1.06 20.41
C PRO A 651 -18.57 1.31 19.72
N LEU A 652 -18.55 1.17 18.39
CA LEU A 652 -17.44 1.59 17.54
C LEU A 652 -17.43 3.12 17.51
N LYS A 653 -16.31 3.74 17.88
CA LYS A 653 -16.20 5.21 17.95
C LYS A 653 -16.10 5.90 16.58
N GLY A 654 -16.32 5.17 15.48
CA GLY A 654 -16.47 5.67 14.10
C GLY A 654 -15.22 6.27 13.44
N VAL A 655 -14.27 6.78 14.23
CA VAL A 655 -13.08 7.49 13.73
C VAL A 655 -11.88 6.54 13.53
N ALA A 656 -11.77 5.49 14.34
CA ALA A 656 -10.68 4.52 14.24
C ALA A 656 -11.10 3.32 13.38
N PRO A 657 -10.24 2.81 12.49
CA PRO A 657 -10.50 1.57 11.78
C PRO A 657 -10.43 0.36 12.73
N LEU A 658 -10.96 -0.77 12.29
CA LEU A 658 -10.83 -2.04 12.99
C LEU A 658 -9.40 -2.56 12.83
N GLU A 659 -8.67 -2.64 13.95
CA GLU A 659 -7.35 -3.27 14.01
C GLU A 659 -7.43 -4.77 13.71
N THR A 660 -8.54 -5.40 14.11
CA THR A 660 -8.85 -6.78 13.81
C THR A 660 -10.25 -6.88 13.22
N LEU A 661 -10.31 -7.50 12.05
CA LEU A 661 -11.54 -7.98 11.43
C LEU A 661 -11.32 -9.43 11.03
N GLU A 662 -11.93 -10.34 11.78
CA GLU A 662 -11.84 -11.77 11.51
C GLU A 662 -13.24 -12.35 11.37
N PHE A 663 -13.48 -13.05 10.26
CA PHE A 663 -14.67 -13.87 10.10
C PHE A 663 -14.34 -15.31 10.41
N CYS A 664 -15.30 -16.02 11.00
CA CYS A 664 -15.13 -17.43 11.28
C CYS A 664 -16.45 -18.19 11.07
N ILE A 665 -16.35 -19.35 10.42
CA ILE A 665 -17.44 -20.27 10.16
C ILE A 665 -17.14 -21.58 10.88
N GLY A 666 -18.08 -22.07 11.68
CA GLY A 666 -17.89 -23.30 12.47
C GLY A 666 -17.35 -23.02 13.88
N ALA A 667 -16.41 -23.84 14.36
CA ALA A 667 -15.96 -23.86 15.75
C ALA A 667 -15.04 -22.65 16.09
N CYS A 668 -15.65 -21.52 16.45
CA CYS A 668 -14.97 -20.24 16.67
C CYS A 668 -14.96 -19.82 18.16
N GLY A 669 -13.99 -18.99 18.56
CA GLY A 669 -13.93 -18.41 19.91
C GLY A 669 -13.77 -19.44 21.03
N GLU A 670 -14.45 -19.22 22.16
CA GLU A 670 -14.45 -20.15 23.32
C GLU A 670 -15.01 -21.53 22.98
N ASP A 671 -15.75 -21.64 21.86
CA ASP A 671 -16.36 -22.86 21.37
C ASP A 671 -15.48 -23.63 20.36
N ALA A 672 -14.18 -23.31 20.28
CA ALA A 672 -13.23 -23.96 19.37
C ALA A 672 -13.10 -25.48 19.52
N GLY A 673 -13.62 -26.08 20.60
CA GLY A 673 -13.68 -27.55 20.78
C GLY A 673 -14.97 -28.22 20.30
N GLN A 674 -15.99 -27.44 19.90
CA GLN A 674 -17.31 -27.99 19.56
C GLN A 674 -17.34 -28.67 18.19
N LYS A 675 -18.29 -29.61 18.02
CA LYS A 675 -18.66 -30.18 16.72
C LYS A 675 -19.80 -29.36 16.12
N THR A 676 -19.54 -28.68 15.01
CA THR A 676 -20.56 -27.86 14.35
C THR A 676 -21.49 -28.69 13.48
N LYS A 677 -20.96 -29.59 12.65
CA LYS A 677 -21.77 -30.37 11.69
C LYS A 677 -22.48 -29.45 10.69
N VAL A 678 -21.73 -28.51 10.12
CA VAL A 678 -22.21 -27.54 9.15
C VAL A 678 -21.49 -27.73 7.83
N THR A 679 -22.21 -27.63 6.71
CA THR A 679 -21.60 -27.41 5.41
C THR A 679 -21.72 -25.95 5.02
N ALA A 680 -20.59 -25.28 4.76
CA ALA A 680 -20.52 -23.91 4.31
C ALA A 680 -20.12 -23.85 2.83
N LYS A 681 -20.82 -23.04 2.04
CA LYS A 681 -20.59 -22.86 0.61
C LYS A 681 -20.78 -21.40 0.22
N ASN A 682 -20.15 -20.99 -0.88
CA ASN A 682 -20.34 -19.69 -1.53
C ASN A 682 -20.41 -18.53 -0.53
N VAL A 683 -19.25 -18.12 -0.03
CA VAL A 683 -19.12 -16.99 0.88
C VAL A 683 -18.78 -15.74 0.08
N PHE A 684 -19.54 -14.67 0.24
CA PHE A 684 -19.35 -13.39 -0.46
C PHE A 684 -19.09 -12.28 0.56
N LEU A 685 -18.06 -11.48 0.34
CA LEU A 685 -17.70 -10.33 1.17
C LEU A 685 -17.79 -9.04 0.36
N TYR A 686 -18.60 -8.10 0.84
CA TYR A 686 -18.79 -6.77 0.24
C TYR A 686 -18.27 -5.67 1.16
N ASN A 687 -17.74 -4.58 0.58
CA ASN A 687 -17.33 -3.36 1.29
C ASN A 687 -18.46 -2.33 1.50
N ARG A 688 -19.71 -2.78 1.39
CA ARG A 688 -20.90 -1.95 1.53
C ARG A 688 -22.08 -2.74 2.08
N PRO A 689 -23.09 -2.07 2.65
CA PRO A 689 -24.37 -2.71 2.92
C PRO A 689 -25.04 -3.16 1.61
N LEU A 690 -25.66 -4.34 1.65
CA LEU A 690 -26.53 -4.84 0.60
C LEU A 690 -27.99 -4.53 0.93
N ASN A 691 -28.79 -4.15 -0.06
CA ASN A 691 -30.23 -3.98 0.12
C ASN A 691 -30.98 -5.33 0.08
N SER A 692 -32.29 -5.32 0.41
CA SER A 692 -33.11 -6.53 0.45
C SER A 692 -33.21 -7.26 -0.90
N THR A 693 -33.23 -6.51 -2.00
CA THR A 693 -33.29 -7.06 -3.36
C THR A 693 -32.00 -7.77 -3.72
N GLU A 694 -30.86 -7.17 -3.42
CA GLU A 694 -29.54 -7.78 -3.60
C GLU A 694 -29.38 -9.05 -2.77
N MET A 695 -29.83 -9.03 -1.50
CA MET A 695 -29.77 -10.18 -0.61
C MET A 695 -30.64 -11.36 -1.11
N THR A 696 -31.84 -11.06 -1.61
CA THR A 696 -32.76 -12.06 -2.17
C THR A 696 -32.21 -12.63 -3.48
N THR A 697 -31.64 -11.78 -4.33
CA THR A 697 -30.99 -12.21 -5.58
C THR A 697 -29.83 -13.17 -5.30
N LEU A 698 -28.98 -12.84 -4.32
CA LEU A 698 -27.90 -13.71 -3.87
C LEU A 698 -28.43 -15.08 -3.40
N LYS A 699 -29.56 -15.10 -2.68
CA LYS A 699 -30.17 -16.33 -2.18
C LYS A 699 -30.58 -17.23 -3.34
N ASP A 700 -31.37 -16.69 -4.26
CA ASP A 700 -31.94 -17.45 -5.38
C ASP A 700 -30.85 -17.98 -6.31
N LYS A 701 -29.79 -17.20 -6.53
CA LYS A 701 -28.72 -17.51 -7.49
C LYS A 701 -27.58 -18.33 -6.89
N ALA A 702 -27.31 -18.23 -5.59
CA ALA A 702 -26.37 -19.12 -4.92
C ALA A 702 -26.84 -20.60 -4.96
N HIS A 703 -28.16 -20.84 -5.02
CA HIS A 703 -28.71 -22.17 -5.27
C HIS A 703 -28.44 -22.66 -6.70
N THR A 704 -28.49 -21.77 -7.71
CA THR A 704 -28.14 -22.13 -9.10
C THR A 704 -26.65 -22.44 -9.28
N LEU A 705 -25.74 -21.82 -8.50
CA LEU A 705 -24.33 -22.26 -8.45
C LEU A 705 -24.20 -23.72 -8.01
N ASN A 706 -25.08 -24.19 -7.13
CA ASN A 706 -25.05 -25.54 -6.59
C ASN A 706 -25.74 -26.59 -7.48
N GLY A 707 -26.44 -26.18 -8.54
CA GLY A 707 -27.19 -27.07 -9.42
C GLY A 707 -26.33 -27.80 -10.48
N PRO A 708 -26.86 -28.87 -11.12
CA PRO A 708 -26.26 -29.48 -12.30
C PRO A 708 -26.72 -28.73 -13.57
N GLY A 709 -25.99 -27.71 -14.03
CA GLY A 709 -26.31 -26.96 -15.26
C GLY A 709 -25.24 -25.95 -15.69
N GLU A 710 -25.43 -25.33 -16.88
CA GLU A 710 -24.51 -24.50 -17.70
C GLU A 710 -23.56 -23.52 -16.97
N ALA A 711 -23.91 -23.04 -15.78
CA ALA A 711 -22.99 -22.30 -14.90
C ALA A 711 -21.70 -23.11 -14.58
N LEU A 712 -21.80 -24.44 -14.60
CA LEU A 712 -20.69 -25.39 -14.48
C LEU A 712 -19.71 -25.34 -15.64
N ALA A 713 -20.20 -25.17 -16.87
CA ALA A 713 -19.36 -25.10 -18.05
C ALA A 713 -18.59 -23.77 -18.08
N GLY A 714 -19.24 -22.66 -17.71
CA GLY A 714 -18.58 -21.36 -17.57
C GLY A 714 -17.55 -21.32 -16.44
N TRP A 715 -17.87 -21.87 -15.27
CA TRP A 715 -16.94 -21.91 -14.11
C TRP A 715 -15.73 -22.82 -14.36
N ALA A 716 -15.94 -24.03 -14.92
CA ALA A 716 -14.86 -24.96 -15.24
C ALA A 716 -13.99 -24.48 -16.42
N ALA A 717 -14.56 -23.76 -17.39
CA ALA A 717 -13.79 -23.12 -18.45
C ALA A 717 -12.90 -21.99 -17.92
N LEU A 718 -13.37 -21.20 -16.94
CA LEU A 718 -12.56 -20.20 -16.24
C LEU A 718 -11.43 -20.85 -15.41
N GLU A 719 -11.72 -21.91 -14.65
CA GLU A 719 -10.70 -22.65 -13.89
C GLU A 719 -9.64 -23.28 -14.82
N GLY A 720 -10.07 -23.81 -15.97
CA GLY A 720 -9.18 -24.37 -16.99
C GLY A 720 -8.30 -23.31 -17.67
N ALA A 721 -8.86 -22.16 -18.06
CA ALA A 721 -8.15 -21.07 -18.71
C ALA A 721 -7.11 -20.41 -17.78
N ALA A 722 -7.49 -20.12 -16.53
CA ALA A 722 -6.60 -19.54 -15.53
C ALA A 722 -5.44 -20.48 -15.14
N ALA A 723 -5.70 -21.80 -15.06
CA ALA A 723 -4.66 -22.80 -14.82
C ALA A 723 -3.68 -22.93 -16.00
N THR A 724 -4.16 -22.83 -17.25
CA THR A 724 -3.30 -22.86 -18.44
C THR A 724 -2.47 -21.59 -18.61
N GLU A 725 -2.98 -20.40 -18.29
CA GLU A 725 -2.17 -19.17 -18.32
C GLU A 725 -1.09 -19.17 -17.22
N HIS A 726 -1.42 -19.61 -16.01
CA HIS A 726 -0.43 -19.78 -14.94
C HIS A 726 0.65 -20.82 -15.29
N ALA A 727 0.29 -21.94 -15.91
CA ALA A 727 1.25 -22.96 -16.35
C ALA A 727 2.09 -22.51 -17.55
N ALA A 728 1.53 -21.74 -18.49
CA ALA A 728 2.25 -21.20 -19.64
C ALA A 728 3.30 -20.16 -19.22
N VAL A 729 2.99 -19.30 -18.24
CA VAL A 729 3.95 -18.32 -17.70
C VAL A 729 5.09 -19.00 -16.94
N VAL A 730 4.82 -20.11 -16.23
CA VAL A 730 5.87 -20.91 -15.57
C VAL A 730 6.70 -21.71 -16.59
N GLY A 731 6.07 -22.25 -17.64
CA GLY A 731 6.73 -23.05 -18.69
C GLY A 731 7.63 -22.27 -19.65
N LEU A 732 7.46 -20.95 -19.77
CA LEU A 732 8.32 -20.10 -20.63
C LEU A 732 9.68 -19.77 -19.99
N THR A 733 9.95 -20.24 -18.77
CA THR A 733 11.22 -19.96 -18.05
C THR A 733 12.33 -21.00 -18.27
N SER A 734 12.14 -22.01 -19.13
CA SER A 734 13.23 -22.94 -19.49
C SER A 734 13.22 -23.40 -20.95
N ALA A 735 13.48 -22.51 -21.90
CA ALA A 735 14.20 -22.85 -23.13
C ALA A 735 14.58 -21.59 -23.90
N GLY A 736 15.87 -21.40 -24.11
CA GLY A 736 16.37 -20.47 -25.10
C GLY A 736 15.98 -20.88 -26.52
N SER A 737 16.06 -19.90 -27.42
CA SER A 737 16.00 -20.00 -28.89
C SER A 737 14.68 -20.50 -29.51
N GLY A 738 13.92 -19.54 -30.03
CA GLY A 738 13.70 -19.40 -31.48
C GLY A 738 12.89 -20.48 -32.21
N LEU A 739 11.69 -20.06 -32.67
CA LEU A 739 11.10 -20.42 -33.97
C LEU A 739 11.05 -21.91 -34.32
N LEU A 740 10.06 -22.66 -33.83
CA LEU A 740 9.68 -23.95 -34.47
C LEU A 740 8.25 -24.51 -34.28
N PRO A 741 7.33 -24.02 -33.42
CA PRO A 741 6.00 -24.66 -33.35
C PRO A 741 4.98 -24.13 -34.38
N LEU A 742 5.25 -23.01 -35.06
CA LEU A 742 4.31 -22.39 -36.03
C LEU A 742 4.32 -23.05 -37.43
N LEU A 743 5.32 -23.88 -37.75
CA LEU A 743 5.40 -24.60 -39.04
C LEU A 743 4.74 -25.98 -39.01
N LEU A 744 4.43 -26.53 -37.82
CA LEU A 744 3.76 -27.83 -37.68
C LEU A 744 2.22 -27.73 -37.63
N LEU A 745 1.67 -26.52 -37.40
CA LEU A 745 0.22 -26.27 -37.41
C LEU A 745 -0.35 -25.87 -38.78
N LEU A 746 0.50 -25.51 -39.75
CA LEU A 746 0.09 -25.19 -41.13
C LEU A 746 0.22 -26.38 -42.10
N GLY A 747 0.77 -27.52 -41.67
CA GLY A 747 0.99 -28.70 -42.51
C GLY A 747 -0.09 -29.80 -42.46
N LEU A 748 -1.18 -29.60 -41.71
CA LEU A 748 -2.18 -30.64 -41.44
C LEU A 748 -3.61 -30.31 -41.91
N TRP A 749 -3.78 -29.26 -42.71
CA TRP A 749 -5.08 -28.85 -43.28
C TRP A 749 -5.10 -28.83 -44.82
N GLY A 750 -4.42 -29.79 -45.44
CA GLY A 750 -4.28 -29.84 -46.90
C GLY A 750 -4.27 -31.23 -47.52
N PHE A 751 -5.11 -32.17 -47.04
CA PHE A 751 -5.46 -33.37 -47.81
C PHE A 751 -6.86 -33.88 -47.42
N ALA A 752 -7.89 -33.24 -47.98
CA ALA A 752 -9.15 -33.88 -48.34
C ALA A 752 -9.83 -33.04 -49.44
N ALA A 753 -10.07 -33.68 -50.58
CA ALA A 753 -10.79 -33.24 -51.78
C ALA A 753 -9.99 -32.50 -52.88
N ALA A 754 -9.69 -33.30 -53.92
CA ALA A 754 -9.51 -32.98 -55.35
C ALA A 754 -8.31 -32.13 -55.79
#